data_AF-A0A1S3J2Y1-F1
#
_entry.id   AF-A0A1S3J2Y1-F1
#
_cell.length_a   1.000
_cell.length_b   1.000
_cell.length_c   1.000
_cell.angle_alpha   90.00
_cell.angle_beta   90.00
_cell.angle_gamma   90.00
#
_symmetry.space_group_name_H-M   'P 1'
#
loop_
_entity.id
_entity.type
_entity.pdbx_description
1 polymer ?
#
loop_
_entity_poly.entity_id
_entity_poly.type
_entity_poly.pdbx_seq_one_letter_code
_entity_poly.pdbx_strand_id
1 'polypeptide(L)'
;MGSGASTNNKTAVRPKPSETNGPSSSNSGIENDDKAARINGADTENQKEENEKVSVKIPPPCPPVTRKVQVFTKVLFKDVDKKVLKAPKDLMVKPFPELIQYLTEGASNDVAKVRAIFQWIASIDIHGMGMDSLPPQKTPLEYLLKIKWNMGNHAHLFFSLCRLAQLPCVIVNGINKSAAYEIGRPVDKRRMAAQWNAVYVDGEWRLMDVFWASSCVVGRTSKEWTLLDIDGKIVSDDRDDYEEGDEEGETHHRINEFYFMPDPDQFIFTHFPNDQKWQLLEKPLTVDEFGQSMYAREMFWNLGLKLAPNSLKTCMVKSNNGEIDIPFELPALDAINVKFRYMLYRKAGGSVAGGQMDRFVFYTRQGKTLNYNIRFPVAGTFRLDIFGQDITKHDSLDLCCAYVIECPEPKRNVEPLPDNPVIGWGPGAETEDAGMTPLTHDCGLVETEDGCVEMKFRLKKDVSLLQSLLSNKMDEKVLENFVISRVENGEAFVTVRLPKKGEYALKLFANDRNDEGDIPNVCNYLIRCLNDKVKNEPYPHVHNGALGKGNFASKLGVVPLNYPGGLIETDDGQCTLQFRAPKGVELFCEIHSAGLDDSAFENCLRKTGPNAGGETSLEITLPKAGEYSASIYARRTEDPDRIYNVHNYLIISKADRSDADVSNKGLNEKPEMPDVDKPKVTHKGTVEIRLPKSFENLMAELQKKNSNDPVKTQQVTLREDGGEYIVRIEVPDEGEYLLTLFEHTESGALSNLGTYTVYSEPMASAPVIVVSQEDKPGYGEQSSDKDELESRISEQSEEPPPVTNQMSAEEKKKLEEEKKLAANEELHCSHNDDPDIETIPLMELPPNDVGKTENVQEDRSVPQTTPFLSEEDERKLRELEEEKKREEQEKQRRKEAKKALAEKRRMLNSKLKLAMESKDPNELAVAIKEFEDSGFPDNKNNLEKAKKMLMLLKAKSDLVTAMSVREVDVLERAIEAGEAANYNKSLNLELAYAKRVLEHLRHIEKLRHDILNLDQKTIAEIRSYSNPPDAVHQVMAASYLLLGLTEDQVKEWRSVQAFMGKTGRESLKRKVSQFNVEKLAVDVALRAKEIMARFSKEEVHDVSAGAATFYVWAQGMIAECESRFTESGGDLSTVRPKTARGKSAFGERKPKDQPTQGWA
;
A
#
# COMPACT_ATOMS: atom_id res chain seq x y z
N MET A 1 -35.48 38.74 35.42
CA MET A 1 -35.53 40.22 35.51
C MET A 1 -34.63 40.74 34.39
N GLY A 2 -35.02 41.63 33.48
CA GLY A 2 -36.35 42.13 33.13
C GLY A 2 -36.37 42.71 31.71
N SER A 3 -37.42 42.39 30.96
CA SER A 3 -38.28 43.31 30.18
C SER A 3 -37.68 44.53 29.45
N GLY A 4 -37.84 44.56 28.10
CA GLY A 4 -37.73 45.78 27.29
C GLY A 4 -37.96 45.51 25.79
N ALA A 5 -38.95 46.17 25.18
CA ALA A 5 -39.32 46.02 23.75
C ALA A 5 -39.86 47.36 23.17
N SER A 6 -40.28 47.36 21.89
CA SER A 6 -40.67 48.53 21.05
C SER A 6 -39.45 49.28 20.48
N THR A 7 -39.23 49.44 19.16
CA THR A 7 -40.05 50.01 18.06
C THR A 7 -40.38 51.51 18.27
N ASN A 8 -40.24 52.43 17.30
CA ASN A 8 -40.86 52.37 15.97
C ASN A 8 -40.30 53.41 14.94
N ASN A 9 -40.81 53.35 13.69
CA ASN A 9 -40.53 54.23 12.54
C ASN A 9 -40.92 55.71 12.71
N LYS A 10 -40.28 56.63 11.92
CA LYS A 10 -40.98 57.43 10.88
C LYS A 10 -40.13 58.34 9.96
N THR A 11 -40.16 58.03 8.66
CA THR A 11 -40.38 58.92 7.49
C THR A 11 -39.63 60.28 7.29
N ALA A 12 -38.65 60.25 6.37
CA ALA A 12 -38.74 60.82 4.99
C ALA A 12 -38.23 62.24 4.61
N VAL A 13 -37.89 62.32 3.30
CA VAL A 13 -37.69 63.50 2.40
C VAL A 13 -36.28 64.12 2.30
N ARG A 14 -35.90 64.46 1.06
CA ARG A 14 -34.66 65.10 0.51
C ARG A 14 -34.61 66.62 0.80
N PRO A 15 -33.47 67.38 0.65
CA PRO A 15 -32.65 67.42 -0.58
C PRO A 15 -31.12 67.71 -0.43
N LYS A 16 -30.51 68.11 -1.58
CA LYS A 16 -29.13 68.58 -1.88
C LYS A 16 -28.69 69.86 -1.09
N PRO A 17 -27.43 70.40 -1.14
CA PRO A 17 -26.42 70.28 -2.22
C PRO A 17 -24.90 70.21 -1.83
N SER A 18 -24.06 70.50 -2.83
CA SER A 18 -22.60 70.59 -3.05
C SER A 18 -21.80 71.54 -2.11
N GLU A 19 -20.46 71.74 -2.18
CA GLU A 19 -19.42 71.59 -3.25
C GLU A 19 -18.15 70.81 -2.74
N THR A 20 -16.88 70.85 -3.19
CA THR A 20 -16.01 71.80 -3.97
C THR A 20 -14.87 71.15 -4.82
N ASN A 21 -14.35 71.95 -5.76
CA ASN A 21 -13.00 72.09 -6.39
C ASN A 21 -11.83 71.20 -5.89
N GLY A 22 -10.80 70.81 -6.69
CA GLY A 22 -10.27 71.23 -8.02
C GLY A 22 -8.71 71.32 -7.96
N PRO A 23 -7.91 71.54 -9.05
CA PRO A 23 -8.24 71.77 -10.48
C PRO A 23 -7.33 71.06 -11.55
N SER A 24 -7.74 71.14 -12.84
CA SER A 24 -6.92 71.14 -14.10
C SER A 24 -6.06 69.89 -14.49
N SER A 25 -5.82 69.57 -15.77
CA SER A 25 -5.92 70.38 -17.02
C SER A 25 -6.36 69.60 -18.29
N SER A 26 -7.22 70.22 -19.13
CA SER A 26 -7.33 70.23 -20.62
C SER A 26 -6.60 69.17 -21.49
N ASN A 27 -7.09 68.67 -22.64
CA ASN A 27 -8.21 69.01 -23.57
C ASN A 27 -8.31 67.91 -24.69
N SER A 28 -9.22 67.83 -25.69
CA SER A 28 -10.60 68.32 -25.95
C SER A 28 -11.11 67.79 -27.32
N GLY A 29 -12.41 67.53 -27.50
CA GLY A 29 -13.06 67.08 -28.76
C GLY A 29 -13.84 65.76 -28.56
N ILE A 30 -15.19 65.65 -28.57
CA ILE A 30 -16.29 66.26 -29.36
C ILE A 30 -16.26 65.69 -30.80
N GLU A 31 -17.30 65.06 -31.38
CA GLU A 31 -18.76 65.35 -31.38
C GLU A 31 -19.70 64.17 -30.95
N ASN A 32 -21.03 64.44 -30.93
CA ASN A 32 -22.13 63.49 -30.65
C ASN A 32 -22.95 63.22 -31.93
N ASP A 33 -23.90 62.25 -31.91
CA ASP A 33 -25.35 62.56 -31.99
C ASP A 33 -26.30 61.33 -32.00
N ASP A 34 -27.35 61.48 -31.18
CA ASP A 34 -28.76 61.05 -31.18
C ASP A 34 -29.29 59.88 -32.05
N LYS A 35 -30.12 58.94 -31.55
CA LYS A 35 -31.44 58.96 -30.83
C LYS A 35 -32.70 59.16 -31.70
N ALA A 36 -33.44 58.06 -31.94
CA ALA A 36 -34.92 57.90 -31.87
C ALA A 36 -35.28 56.49 -32.42
N ALA A 37 -36.19 55.64 -31.91
CA ALA A 37 -37.37 55.69 -31.03
C ALA A 37 -38.75 55.68 -31.76
N ARG A 38 -39.64 54.76 -31.32
CA ARG A 38 -40.94 54.24 -31.88
C ARG A 38 -40.77 52.88 -32.57
N ILE A 39 -41.44 51.77 -32.20
CA ILE A 39 -42.70 51.47 -31.49
C ILE A 39 -43.98 51.74 -32.31
N ASN A 40 -44.44 50.73 -33.07
CA ASN A 40 -45.79 50.12 -33.03
C ASN A 40 -46.00 49.14 -34.22
N GLY A 41 -46.87 48.15 -34.03
CA GLY A 41 -47.35 47.23 -35.09
C GLY A 41 -47.08 45.76 -34.79
N ALA A 42 -48.13 44.99 -34.56
CA ALA A 42 -48.08 43.54 -34.37
C ALA A 42 -48.61 42.79 -35.61
N ASP A 43 -48.81 41.47 -35.46
CA ASP A 43 -49.63 40.60 -36.32
C ASP A 43 -49.10 40.31 -37.74
N THR A 44 -48.05 39.48 -37.81
CA THR A 44 -48.04 38.35 -38.76
C THR A 44 -47.18 37.20 -38.23
N GLU A 45 -47.83 36.24 -37.56
CA GLU A 45 -47.22 34.95 -37.18
C GLU A 45 -47.00 34.04 -38.41
N ASN A 46 -46.37 32.88 -38.19
CA ASN A 46 -46.33 31.72 -39.10
C ASN A 46 -45.65 31.92 -40.47
N GLN A 47 -44.32 32.11 -40.48
CA GLN A 47 -43.40 31.47 -41.47
C GLN A 47 -41.88 31.62 -41.20
N LYS A 48 -41.43 31.66 -39.93
CA LYS A 48 -39.99 31.78 -39.61
C LYS A 48 -39.42 30.86 -38.52
N GLU A 49 -40.21 29.95 -37.96
CA GLU A 49 -39.74 28.98 -36.96
C GLU A 49 -39.42 27.61 -37.58
N GLU A 50 -38.51 27.57 -38.56
CA GLU A 50 -37.93 26.31 -39.06
C GLU A 50 -36.58 26.56 -39.76
N ASN A 51 -35.46 26.33 -39.05
CA ASN A 51 -34.03 26.30 -39.45
C ASN A 51 -33.03 27.26 -38.74
N GLU A 52 -33.15 27.50 -37.42
CA GLU A 52 -31.95 27.81 -36.61
C GLU A 52 -31.43 26.54 -35.90
N LYS A 53 -30.40 25.91 -36.48
CA LYS A 53 -29.63 24.87 -35.78
C LYS A 53 -28.81 25.53 -34.68
N VAL A 54 -29.20 25.30 -33.43
CA VAL A 54 -28.55 25.87 -32.24
C VAL A 54 -27.10 25.41 -32.15
N SER A 55 -26.16 26.29 -32.51
CA SER A 55 -24.74 26.09 -32.19
C SER A 55 -24.54 26.35 -30.70
N VAL A 56 -24.30 25.29 -29.92
CA VAL A 56 -24.02 25.38 -28.47
C VAL A 56 -22.81 26.30 -28.25
N LYS A 57 -23.05 27.48 -27.69
CA LYS A 57 -21.99 28.44 -27.35
C LYS A 57 -21.27 27.94 -26.10
N ILE A 58 -20.07 27.39 -26.30
CA ILE A 58 -19.19 26.95 -25.21
C ILE A 58 -18.85 28.15 -24.31
N PRO A 59 -19.18 28.13 -23.00
CA PRO A 59 -18.87 29.23 -22.08
C PRO A 59 -17.35 29.40 -21.89
N PRO A 60 -16.86 30.61 -21.54
CA PRO A 60 -15.46 30.78 -21.18
C PRO A 60 -15.11 29.98 -19.90
N PRO A 61 -13.89 29.43 -19.79
CA PRO A 61 -13.43 28.78 -18.56
C PRO A 61 -13.29 29.80 -17.43
N CYS A 62 -13.76 29.42 -16.24
CA CYS A 62 -13.73 30.20 -15.02
C CYS A 62 -13.71 29.26 -13.80
N PRO A 63 -13.17 29.68 -12.64
CA PRO A 63 -13.25 28.90 -11.41
C PRO A 63 -14.72 28.62 -11.02
N PRO A 64 -15.07 27.38 -10.62
CA PRO A 64 -16.37 27.09 -10.03
C PRO A 64 -16.48 27.76 -8.65
N VAL A 65 -17.64 28.36 -8.36
CA VAL A 65 -17.97 28.96 -7.07
C VAL A 65 -18.39 27.90 -6.06
N THR A 66 -18.97 26.79 -6.51
CA THR A 66 -19.45 25.71 -5.63
C THR A 66 -18.51 24.48 -5.60
N ARG A 67 -18.41 23.84 -4.44
CA ARG A 67 -17.60 22.63 -4.19
C ARG A 67 -18.29 21.38 -4.74
N LYS A 68 -17.51 20.36 -5.12
CA LYS A 68 -17.98 19.03 -5.56
C LYS A 68 -19.15 18.50 -4.71
N VAL A 69 -18.99 18.53 -3.39
CA VAL A 69 -19.97 18.01 -2.41
C VAL A 69 -21.31 18.75 -2.40
N GLN A 70 -21.37 19.97 -2.94
CA GLN A 70 -22.60 20.77 -3.04
C GLN A 70 -23.44 20.43 -4.28
N VAL A 71 -22.79 19.94 -5.35
CA VAL A 71 -23.41 19.60 -6.65
C VAL A 71 -23.61 18.09 -6.80
N PHE A 72 -22.71 17.27 -6.23
CA PHE A 72 -22.75 15.82 -6.28
C PHE A 72 -22.59 15.18 -4.90
N THR A 73 -23.53 14.29 -4.57
CA THR A 73 -23.42 13.35 -3.45
C THR A 73 -23.89 11.99 -3.95
N LYS A 74 -23.00 10.98 -3.95
CA LYS A 74 -23.24 9.65 -4.55
C LYS A 74 -24.57 9.00 -4.13
N VAL A 75 -25.02 9.24 -2.89
CA VAL A 75 -26.32 8.74 -2.38
C VAL A 75 -27.51 9.17 -3.25
N LEU A 76 -27.50 10.40 -3.77
CA LEU A 76 -28.58 10.97 -4.59
C LEU A 76 -28.60 10.42 -6.03
N PHE A 77 -27.49 9.86 -6.50
CA PHE A 77 -27.34 9.33 -7.87
C PHE A 77 -27.32 7.79 -7.92
N LYS A 78 -27.58 7.11 -6.77
CA LYS A 78 -27.60 5.64 -6.67
C LYS A 78 -28.46 4.95 -7.73
N ASP A 79 -29.57 5.54 -8.14
CA ASP A 79 -30.46 4.93 -9.14
C ASP A 79 -29.99 5.15 -10.59
N VAL A 80 -29.21 6.20 -10.85
CA VAL A 80 -28.46 6.37 -12.10
C VAL A 80 -27.37 5.28 -12.18
N ASP A 81 -26.57 5.13 -11.12
CA ASP A 81 -25.53 4.10 -11.05
C ASP A 81 -26.11 2.68 -11.25
N LYS A 82 -27.25 2.37 -10.61
CA LYS A 82 -27.97 1.09 -10.81
C LYS A 82 -28.50 0.89 -12.24
N LYS A 83 -28.93 1.94 -12.95
CA LYS A 83 -29.36 1.82 -14.36
C LYS A 83 -28.14 1.51 -15.24
N VAL A 84 -27.07 2.25 -15.05
CA VAL A 84 -25.82 2.14 -15.83
C VAL A 84 -25.17 0.78 -15.68
N LEU A 85 -25.05 0.27 -14.44
CA LEU A 85 -24.50 -1.06 -14.15
C LEU A 85 -25.40 -2.22 -14.62
N LYS A 86 -26.60 -1.91 -15.14
CA LYS A 86 -27.53 -2.85 -15.77
C LYS A 86 -27.67 -2.63 -17.29
N ALA A 87 -26.78 -1.86 -17.90
CA ALA A 87 -26.78 -1.62 -19.35
C ALA A 87 -26.73 -2.95 -20.15
N PRO A 88 -27.69 -3.18 -21.07
CA PRO A 88 -27.69 -4.35 -21.93
C PRO A 88 -26.41 -4.49 -22.76
N LYS A 89 -25.83 -5.70 -22.81
CA LYS A 89 -24.55 -5.97 -23.48
C LYS A 89 -24.58 -5.73 -24.99
N ASP A 90 -25.75 -5.75 -25.63
CA ASP A 90 -25.90 -5.44 -27.06
C ASP A 90 -25.60 -3.96 -27.37
N LEU A 91 -25.75 -3.04 -26.41
CA LEU A 91 -25.37 -1.63 -26.57
C LEU A 91 -23.88 -1.45 -26.90
N MET A 92 -23.03 -2.42 -26.53
CA MET A 92 -21.59 -2.41 -26.83
C MET A 92 -21.31 -2.52 -28.34
N VAL A 93 -22.17 -3.22 -29.10
CA VAL A 93 -22.03 -3.48 -30.55
C VAL A 93 -22.99 -2.65 -31.40
N LYS A 94 -23.73 -1.72 -30.79
CA LYS A 94 -24.63 -0.78 -31.45
C LYS A 94 -23.95 0.56 -31.73
N PRO A 95 -24.53 1.43 -32.58
CA PRO A 95 -24.05 2.80 -32.75
C PRO A 95 -24.13 3.61 -31.44
N PHE A 96 -23.13 4.47 -31.22
CA PHE A 96 -23.04 5.33 -30.03
C PHE A 96 -24.33 6.10 -29.63
N PRO A 97 -25.18 6.60 -30.56
CA PRO A 97 -26.44 7.25 -30.19
C PRO A 97 -27.42 6.37 -29.39
N GLU A 98 -27.50 5.06 -29.66
CA GLU A 98 -28.38 4.15 -28.90
C GLU A 98 -27.90 3.99 -27.46
N LEU A 99 -26.59 3.84 -27.27
CA LEU A 99 -25.97 3.80 -25.94
C LEU A 99 -26.26 5.10 -25.18
N ILE A 100 -26.11 6.27 -25.82
CA ILE A 100 -26.32 7.56 -25.15
C ILE A 100 -27.79 7.83 -24.85
N GLN A 101 -28.71 7.40 -25.72
CA GLN A 101 -30.13 7.40 -25.41
C GLN A 101 -30.40 6.57 -24.15
N TYR A 102 -29.89 5.34 -24.06
CA TYR A 102 -30.06 4.51 -22.86
C TYR A 102 -29.45 5.15 -21.60
N LEU A 103 -28.22 5.66 -21.67
CA LEU A 103 -27.53 6.25 -20.52
C LEU A 103 -28.19 7.54 -20.00
N THR A 104 -28.78 8.35 -20.87
CA THR A 104 -29.33 9.68 -20.52
C THR A 104 -30.85 9.74 -20.36
N GLU A 105 -31.59 8.74 -20.85
CA GLU A 105 -33.03 8.60 -20.63
C GLU A 105 -33.36 8.55 -19.12
N GLY A 106 -34.24 9.45 -18.68
CA GLY A 106 -34.66 9.56 -17.27
C GLY A 106 -33.69 10.35 -16.38
N ALA A 107 -32.59 10.87 -16.90
CA ALA A 107 -31.70 11.75 -16.15
C ALA A 107 -32.41 13.06 -15.76
N SER A 108 -32.41 13.38 -14.46
CA SER A 108 -33.12 14.54 -13.90
C SER A 108 -32.48 15.90 -14.25
N ASN A 109 -31.17 15.92 -14.51
CA ASN A 109 -30.40 17.10 -14.90
C ASN A 109 -29.12 16.68 -15.65
N ASP A 110 -28.33 17.65 -16.10
CA ASP A 110 -27.08 17.39 -16.82
C ASP A 110 -25.98 16.75 -15.96
N VAL A 111 -25.98 16.98 -14.64
CA VAL A 111 -25.10 16.28 -13.69
C VAL A 111 -25.41 14.78 -13.68
N ALA A 112 -26.68 14.38 -13.73
CA ALA A 112 -27.09 12.98 -13.82
C ALA A 112 -26.68 12.35 -15.17
N LYS A 113 -26.75 13.08 -16.28
CA LYS A 113 -26.23 12.62 -17.59
C LYS A 113 -24.72 12.42 -17.55
N VAL A 114 -23.97 13.39 -17.01
CA VAL A 114 -22.52 13.31 -16.84
C VAL A 114 -22.13 12.14 -15.93
N ARG A 115 -22.85 11.95 -14.82
CA ARG A 115 -22.67 10.78 -13.94
C ARG A 115 -22.90 9.49 -14.69
N ALA A 116 -23.98 9.38 -15.46
CA ALA A 116 -24.28 8.16 -16.20
C ALA A 116 -23.17 7.79 -17.21
N ILE A 117 -22.67 8.77 -17.95
CA ILE A 117 -21.59 8.59 -18.93
C ILE A 117 -20.26 8.22 -18.23
N PHE A 118 -19.88 8.93 -17.17
CA PHE A 118 -18.67 8.65 -16.39
C PHE A 118 -18.72 7.25 -15.77
N GLN A 119 -19.82 6.93 -15.07
CA GLN A 119 -20.03 5.66 -14.40
C GLN A 119 -20.00 4.49 -15.40
N TRP A 120 -20.51 4.70 -16.62
CA TRP A 120 -20.49 3.68 -17.66
C TRP A 120 -19.06 3.36 -18.08
N ILE A 121 -18.28 4.37 -18.51
CA ILE A 121 -16.88 4.16 -18.95
C ILE A 121 -16.04 3.58 -17.80
N ALA A 122 -16.09 4.19 -16.61
CA ALA A 122 -15.26 3.77 -15.48
C ALA A 122 -15.59 2.36 -14.97
N SER A 123 -16.79 1.83 -15.26
CA SER A 123 -17.18 0.46 -14.88
C SER A 123 -16.68 -0.65 -15.82
N ILE A 124 -15.96 -0.32 -16.89
CA ILE A 124 -15.51 -1.29 -17.90
C ILE A 124 -14.02 -1.59 -17.70
N ASP A 125 -13.69 -2.81 -17.29
CA ASP A 125 -12.32 -3.32 -17.32
C ASP A 125 -11.87 -3.62 -18.75
N ILE A 126 -11.32 -2.59 -19.41
CA ILE A 126 -10.80 -2.67 -20.78
C ILE A 126 -9.65 -3.68 -20.91
N HIS A 127 -8.88 -3.90 -19.84
CA HIS A 127 -7.71 -4.78 -19.87
C HIS A 127 -8.11 -6.25 -19.68
N GLY A 128 -9.07 -6.56 -18.81
CA GLY A 128 -9.66 -7.89 -18.65
C GLY A 128 -10.67 -8.30 -19.74
N MET A 129 -11.23 -7.38 -20.53
CA MET A 129 -12.17 -7.74 -21.63
C MET A 129 -11.55 -8.73 -22.64
N GLY A 130 -12.04 -9.98 -22.63
CA GLY A 130 -11.81 -10.99 -23.67
C GLY A 130 -12.82 -10.88 -24.82
N MET A 131 -12.39 -11.19 -26.05
CA MET A 131 -13.19 -11.04 -27.28
C MET A 131 -12.82 -12.11 -28.32
N ASP A 132 -13.81 -12.88 -28.79
CA ASP A 132 -13.60 -13.96 -29.77
C ASP A 132 -13.48 -13.47 -31.23
N SER A 133 -13.96 -12.26 -31.53
CA SER A 133 -14.01 -11.70 -32.88
C SER A 133 -13.99 -10.18 -32.87
N LEU A 134 -13.68 -9.56 -34.02
CA LEU A 134 -13.68 -8.11 -34.15
C LEU A 134 -15.10 -7.53 -34.05
N PRO A 135 -15.31 -6.45 -33.28
CA PRO A 135 -16.59 -5.74 -33.28
C PRO A 135 -16.88 -5.03 -34.62
N PRO A 136 -18.16 -4.69 -34.87
CA PRO A 136 -18.53 -3.82 -35.99
C PRO A 136 -17.89 -2.43 -35.85
N GLN A 137 -17.64 -1.79 -36.99
CA GLN A 137 -17.02 -0.46 -37.00
C GLN A 137 -17.93 0.60 -36.36
N LYS A 138 -17.32 1.62 -35.74
CA LYS A 138 -18.01 2.79 -35.14
C LYS A 138 -18.94 2.43 -33.96
N THR A 139 -18.62 1.34 -33.28
CA THR A 139 -19.30 0.89 -32.04
C THR A 139 -18.49 1.26 -30.80
N PRO A 140 -19.13 1.35 -29.61
CA PRO A 140 -18.43 1.51 -28.33
C PRO A 140 -17.35 0.44 -28.11
N LEU A 141 -17.62 -0.82 -28.45
CA LEU A 141 -16.68 -1.93 -28.27
C LEU A 141 -15.45 -1.83 -29.18
N GLU A 142 -15.58 -1.33 -30.42
CA GLU A 142 -14.41 -1.03 -31.26
C GLU A 142 -13.55 0.08 -30.62
N TYR A 143 -14.17 1.12 -30.06
CA TYR A 143 -13.41 2.21 -29.43
C TYR A 143 -12.72 1.76 -28.13
N LEU A 144 -13.35 0.91 -27.33
CA LEU A 144 -12.73 0.35 -26.13
C LEU A 144 -11.54 -0.58 -26.48
N LEU A 145 -11.59 -1.31 -27.59
CA LEU A 145 -10.41 -2.03 -28.11
C LEU A 145 -9.31 -1.07 -28.60
N LYS A 146 -9.64 0.07 -29.22
CA LYS A 146 -8.65 1.12 -29.51
C LYS A 146 -7.96 1.62 -28.25
N ILE A 147 -8.68 1.77 -27.13
CA ILE A 147 -8.07 2.10 -25.82
C ILE A 147 -7.16 0.96 -25.33
N LYS A 148 -7.63 -0.30 -25.36
CA LYS A 148 -6.85 -1.50 -24.97
C LYS A 148 -5.50 -1.61 -25.70
N TRP A 149 -5.44 -1.14 -26.95
CA TRP A 149 -4.24 -1.13 -27.78
C TRP A 149 -3.54 0.23 -27.87
N ASN A 150 -3.82 1.18 -26.96
CA ASN A 150 -3.21 2.52 -26.92
C ASN A 150 -3.36 3.35 -28.21
N MET A 151 -4.37 3.05 -29.03
CA MET A 151 -4.77 3.77 -30.26
C MET A 151 -5.95 4.74 -30.01
N GLY A 152 -6.37 4.90 -28.76
CA GLY A 152 -7.43 5.80 -28.32
C GLY A 152 -7.36 5.99 -26.80
N ASN A 153 -8.13 6.91 -26.23
CA ASN A 153 -8.13 7.13 -24.78
C ASN A 153 -9.49 7.55 -24.21
N HIS A 154 -9.61 7.44 -22.88
CA HIS A 154 -10.81 7.75 -22.11
C HIS A 154 -11.31 9.19 -22.31
N ALA A 155 -10.41 10.17 -22.44
CA ALA A 155 -10.79 11.57 -22.57
C ALA A 155 -11.50 11.89 -23.89
N HIS A 156 -11.10 11.23 -24.99
CA HIS A 156 -11.78 11.33 -26.29
C HIS A 156 -13.12 10.57 -26.31
N LEU A 157 -13.19 9.39 -25.67
CA LEU A 157 -14.44 8.64 -25.52
C LEU A 157 -15.46 9.46 -24.72
N PHE A 158 -15.09 9.93 -23.53
CA PHE A 158 -15.96 10.73 -22.65
C PHE A 158 -16.42 12.03 -23.31
N PHE A 159 -15.52 12.74 -24.00
CA PHE A 159 -15.87 13.92 -24.79
C PHE A 159 -16.93 13.59 -25.86
N SER A 160 -16.74 12.51 -26.61
CA SER A 160 -17.63 12.10 -27.70
C SER A 160 -19.02 11.71 -27.18
N LEU A 161 -19.07 10.99 -26.05
CA LEU A 161 -20.31 10.65 -25.36
C LEU A 161 -21.04 11.90 -24.83
N CYS A 162 -20.32 12.83 -24.18
CA CYS A 162 -20.89 14.10 -23.72
C CYS A 162 -21.49 14.91 -24.88
N ARG A 163 -20.78 14.97 -26.02
CA ARG A 163 -21.24 15.67 -27.21
C ARG A 163 -22.56 15.12 -27.75
N LEU A 164 -22.69 13.79 -27.82
CA LEU A 164 -23.94 13.12 -28.22
C LEU A 164 -25.08 13.38 -27.23
N ALA A 165 -24.77 13.51 -25.94
CA ALA A 165 -25.70 13.92 -24.88
C ALA A 165 -25.99 15.44 -24.85
N GLN A 166 -25.45 16.21 -25.80
CA GLN A 166 -25.57 17.68 -25.93
C GLN A 166 -24.94 18.48 -24.77
N LEU A 167 -24.02 17.86 -24.03
CA LEU A 167 -23.30 18.46 -22.90
C LEU A 167 -22.06 19.24 -23.42
N PRO A 168 -21.85 20.52 -23.05
CA PRO A 168 -20.64 21.23 -23.44
C PRO A 168 -19.42 20.64 -22.72
N CYS A 169 -18.52 20.02 -23.47
CA CYS A 169 -17.33 19.34 -22.96
C CYS A 169 -16.10 19.78 -23.76
N VAL A 170 -14.91 19.68 -23.15
CA VAL A 170 -13.61 19.90 -23.79
C VAL A 170 -12.63 18.81 -23.37
N ILE A 171 -11.61 18.58 -24.22
CA ILE A 171 -10.43 17.80 -23.85
C ILE A 171 -9.35 18.78 -23.39
N VAL A 172 -8.86 18.58 -22.17
CA VAL A 172 -7.80 19.37 -21.56
C VAL A 172 -6.49 18.63 -21.73
N ASN A 173 -5.56 19.22 -22.50
CA ASN A 173 -4.21 18.70 -22.68
C ASN A 173 -3.31 19.25 -21.58
N GLY A 174 -2.50 18.39 -20.97
CA GLY A 174 -1.60 18.79 -19.88
C GLY A 174 -0.54 17.75 -19.58
N ILE A 175 -0.14 17.72 -18.31
CA ILE A 175 0.76 16.75 -17.71
C ILE A 175 0.16 16.24 -16.40
N ASN A 176 0.54 15.03 -15.97
CA ASN A 176 0.19 14.53 -14.64
C ASN A 176 1.37 13.87 -13.89
N LYS A 177 1.31 13.88 -12.55
CA LYS A 177 2.28 13.20 -11.67
C LYS A 177 1.96 11.70 -11.53
N SER A 178 1.89 11.01 -12.67
CA SER A 178 1.71 9.55 -12.80
C SER A 178 3.05 8.79 -12.65
N ALA A 179 3.10 7.51 -13.02
CA ALA A 179 4.31 6.67 -12.97
C ALA A 179 5.53 7.19 -13.77
N ALA A 180 5.36 8.24 -14.58
CA ALA A 180 6.45 8.94 -15.26
C ALA A 180 7.11 10.07 -14.43
N TYR A 181 6.59 10.40 -13.25
CA TYR A 181 7.11 11.44 -12.36
C TYR A 181 7.86 10.86 -11.16
N GLU A 182 9.15 11.19 -11.05
CA GLU A 182 9.95 10.97 -9.84
C GLU A 182 9.80 12.18 -8.91
N ILE A 183 9.45 11.95 -7.64
CA ILE A 183 9.28 13.01 -6.64
C ILE A 183 10.59 13.79 -6.48
N GLY A 184 10.51 15.12 -6.59
CA GLY A 184 11.65 16.01 -6.49
C GLY A 184 12.49 16.19 -7.76
N ARG A 185 12.17 15.49 -8.86
CA ARG A 185 12.79 15.76 -10.17
C ARG A 185 12.08 16.92 -10.91
N PRO A 186 12.77 17.60 -11.84
CA PRO A 186 12.13 18.51 -12.78
C PRO A 186 11.07 17.82 -13.65
N VAL A 187 10.06 18.59 -14.05
CA VAL A 187 8.92 18.13 -14.86
C VAL A 187 9.33 17.83 -16.31
N ASP A 188 9.25 16.55 -16.73
CA ASP A 188 9.36 16.16 -18.14
C ASP A 188 7.99 16.25 -18.84
N LYS A 189 7.77 17.36 -19.54
CA LYS A 189 6.52 17.60 -20.29
C LYS A 189 6.22 16.61 -21.41
N ARG A 190 7.19 15.80 -21.85
CA ARG A 190 6.98 14.78 -22.90
C ARG A 190 6.64 13.43 -22.29
N ARG A 191 7.32 13.01 -21.22
CA ARG A 191 7.05 11.74 -20.53
C ARG A 191 5.80 11.78 -19.64
N MET A 192 5.49 12.93 -19.06
CA MET A 192 4.31 13.13 -18.20
C MET A 192 3.05 13.57 -18.96
N ALA A 193 3.05 13.58 -20.29
CA ALA A 193 1.96 14.15 -21.11
C ALA A 193 0.65 13.38 -20.94
N ALA A 194 -0.44 14.10 -20.66
CA ALA A 194 -1.75 13.53 -20.32
C ALA A 194 -2.93 14.32 -20.90
N GLN A 195 -4.10 13.68 -20.94
CA GLN A 195 -5.36 14.25 -21.41
C GLN A 195 -6.52 13.85 -20.50
N TRP A 196 -7.30 14.83 -20.07
CA TRP A 196 -8.52 14.67 -19.28
C TRP A 196 -9.62 15.58 -19.83
N ASN A 197 -10.73 15.76 -19.11
CA ASN A 197 -11.85 16.57 -19.57
C ASN A 197 -12.17 17.74 -18.63
N ALA A 198 -12.83 18.75 -19.20
CA ALA A 198 -13.71 19.62 -18.43
C ALA A 198 -15.09 19.63 -19.09
N VAL A 199 -16.15 19.62 -18.28
CA VAL A 199 -17.55 19.62 -18.72
C VAL A 199 -18.32 20.73 -18.02
N TYR A 200 -19.22 21.40 -18.75
CA TYR A 200 -20.04 22.49 -18.22
C TYR A 200 -21.39 21.94 -17.76
N VAL A 201 -21.65 22.02 -16.46
CA VAL A 201 -22.89 21.53 -15.80
C VAL A 201 -23.27 22.45 -14.65
N ASP A 202 -24.58 22.58 -14.41
CA ASP A 202 -25.13 23.42 -13.32
C ASP A 202 -24.62 24.88 -13.30
N GLY A 203 -24.31 25.41 -14.49
CA GLY A 203 -23.77 26.77 -14.67
C GLY A 203 -22.24 26.90 -14.54
N GLU A 204 -21.51 25.83 -14.23
CA GLU A 204 -20.08 25.87 -13.90
C GLU A 204 -19.24 24.85 -14.67
N TRP A 205 -17.93 25.10 -14.79
CA TRP A 205 -16.98 24.13 -15.37
C TRP A 205 -16.47 23.14 -14.32
N ARG A 206 -16.51 21.85 -14.64
CA ARG A 206 -16.05 20.74 -13.81
C ARG A 206 -14.98 19.93 -14.51
N LEU A 207 -13.80 19.82 -13.90
CA LEU A 207 -12.71 18.93 -14.33
C LEU A 207 -13.08 17.48 -14.02
N MET A 208 -12.75 16.53 -14.90
CA MET A 208 -12.83 15.09 -14.61
C MET A 208 -11.73 14.33 -15.35
N ASP A 209 -11.18 13.29 -14.73
CA ASP A 209 -10.33 12.30 -15.40
C ASP A 209 -10.99 10.93 -15.32
N VAL A 210 -11.31 10.33 -16.48
CA VAL A 210 -12.02 9.05 -16.55
C VAL A 210 -11.04 7.87 -16.53
N PHE A 211 -9.76 8.08 -16.83
CA PHE A 211 -8.71 7.06 -16.80
C PHE A 211 -8.24 6.80 -15.37
N TRP A 212 -7.94 7.84 -14.59
CA TRP A 212 -7.65 7.70 -13.15
C TRP A 212 -8.89 7.28 -12.35
N ALA A 213 -10.09 7.42 -12.92
CA ALA A 213 -11.31 6.84 -12.36
C ALA A 213 -11.47 5.34 -12.63
N SER A 214 -10.99 4.81 -13.76
CA SER A 214 -11.10 3.39 -14.13
C SER A 214 -9.95 2.53 -13.61
N SER A 215 -8.79 3.15 -13.33
CA SER A 215 -7.51 2.45 -13.22
C SER A 215 -6.68 3.00 -12.06
N CYS A 216 -6.67 2.28 -10.93
CA CYS A 216 -5.83 2.60 -9.78
C CYS A 216 -4.45 1.93 -9.94
N VAL A 217 -3.41 2.70 -10.26
CA VAL A 217 -2.02 2.20 -10.37
C VAL A 217 -1.34 2.20 -9.01
N VAL A 218 -0.99 1.02 -8.50
CA VAL A 218 -0.36 0.87 -7.18
C VAL A 218 1.18 0.98 -7.26
N GLY A 219 1.66 2.22 -7.28
CA GLY A 219 3.01 2.61 -6.81
C GLY A 219 4.24 1.84 -7.32
N ARG A 220 4.92 2.36 -8.36
CA ARG A 220 6.22 1.83 -8.81
C ARG A 220 7.32 2.02 -7.74
N THR A 221 7.79 0.92 -7.15
CA THR A 221 9.03 0.91 -6.34
C THR A 221 10.24 1.12 -7.25
N SER A 222 10.99 2.21 -7.05
CA SER A 222 12.23 2.45 -7.79
C SER A 222 13.43 1.88 -7.03
N LYS A 223 14.27 1.10 -7.73
CA LYS A 223 15.50 0.47 -7.25
C LYS A 223 16.58 1.46 -6.72
N GLU A 224 16.33 2.78 -6.76
CA GLU A 224 17.15 3.79 -6.05
C GLU A 224 16.88 3.88 -4.54
N TRP A 225 15.72 3.40 -4.05
CA TRP A 225 15.28 3.51 -2.66
C TRP A 225 15.38 2.17 -1.94
N THR A 226 16.00 2.17 -0.76
CA THR A 226 16.07 0.99 0.10
C THR A 226 15.04 1.14 1.22
N LEU A 227 14.12 0.17 1.31
CA LEU A 227 13.26 0.00 2.49
C LEU A 227 14.12 -0.52 3.64
N LEU A 228 13.75 -0.14 4.85
CA LEU A 228 14.36 -0.59 6.09
C LEU A 228 13.24 -1.16 6.94
N ASP A 229 13.50 -2.28 7.60
CA ASP A 229 12.54 -2.90 8.51
C ASP A 229 12.76 -2.46 9.97
N ILE A 230 11.94 -3.05 10.85
CA ILE A 230 12.01 -2.86 12.29
C ILE A 230 13.36 -3.32 12.85
N ASP A 231 14.10 -4.22 12.20
CA ASP A 231 15.43 -4.67 12.63
C ASP A 231 16.58 -3.83 12.04
N GLY A 232 16.30 -2.93 11.09
CA GLY A 232 17.32 -2.18 10.35
C GLY A 232 18.06 -3.00 9.28
N LYS A 233 17.52 -4.14 8.87
CA LYS A 233 17.99 -4.94 7.73
C LYS A 233 17.58 -4.27 6.42
N ILE A 234 18.31 -4.59 5.35
CA ILE A 234 17.77 -4.44 4.00
C ILE A 234 16.85 -5.63 3.80
N VAL A 235 15.56 -5.35 3.76
CA VAL A 235 14.53 -6.33 3.42
C VAL A 235 14.31 -6.23 1.91
N SER A 236 14.34 -7.38 1.21
CA SER A 236 13.69 -7.56 -0.10
C SER A 236 12.22 -7.14 0.05
N ASP A 237 11.48 -6.87 -1.02
CA ASP A 237 10.10 -6.38 -0.86
C ASP A 237 9.15 -7.55 -0.52
N ASP A 238 9.39 -8.20 0.63
CA ASP A 238 8.75 -9.39 1.22
C ASP A 238 7.30 -9.10 1.67
N ARG A 239 6.58 -8.33 0.87
CA ARG A 239 5.13 -8.27 0.87
C ARG A 239 4.65 -9.45 0.03
N ASP A 240 4.29 -10.57 0.65
CA ASP A 240 3.73 -11.76 0.00
C ASP A 240 2.39 -11.50 -0.77
N ASP A 241 1.92 -10.25 -0.86
CA ASP A 241 0.82 -9.75 -1.70
C ASP A 241 1.27 -9.00 -2.98
N TYR A 242 2.58 -8.83 -3.22
CA TYR A 242 3.15 -8.28 -4.47
C TYR A 242 4.24 -9.23 -4.99
N GLU A 243 4.09 -9.77 -6.20
CA GLU A 243 5.09 -10.69 -6.74
C GLU A 243 6.42 -9.94 -7.01
N GLU A 244 7.56 -10.58 -6.75
CA GLU A 244 8.90 -9.98 -6.89
C GLU A 244 9.28 -9.80 -8.39
N GLY A 245 8.59 -8.86 -9.03
CA GLY A 245 8.57 -8.59 -10.47
C GLY A 245 7.78 -7.33 -10.87
N ASP A 246 6.99 -6.73 -9.97
CA ASP A 246 6.14 -5.54 -10.22
C ASP A 246 6.92 -4.22 -10.41
N GLU A 247 7.71 -4.13 -11.49
CA GLU A 247 8.26 -2.85 -11.98
C GLU A 247 7.19 -1.92 -12.59
N GLU A 248 5.99 -2.42 -12.87
CA GLU A 248 4.81 -1.62 -13.22
C GLU A 248 3.68 -1.95 -12.24
N GLY A 249 3.33 -1.00 -11.37
CA GLY A 249 2.42 -1.25 -10.26
C GLY A 249 1.04 -1.73 -10.69
N GLU A 250 0.53 -2.76 -10.01
CA GLU A 250 -0.75 -3.41 -10.31
C GLU A 250 -1.89 -2.40 -10.56
N THR A 251 -2.70 -2.69 -11.57
CA THR A 251 -3.85 -1.85 -11.96
C THR A 251 -5.15 -2.54 -11.58
N HIS A 252 -5.59 -2.35 -10.33
CA HIS A 252 -6.89 -2.86 -9.89
C HIS A 252 -8.02 -2.03 -10.50
N HIS A 253 -9.02 -2.71 -11.10
CA HIS A 253 -10.24 -2.09 -11.60
C HIS A 253 -11.21 -1.77 -10.44
N ARG A 254 -10.99 -0.62 -9.79
CA ARG A 254 -11.88 -0.06 -8.76
C ARG A 254 -12.24 1.37 -9.14
N ILE A 255 -13.54 1.68 -9.23
CA ILE A 255 -14.01 3.01 -9.62
C ILE A 255 -13.60 4.06 -8.58
N ASN A 256 -12.67 4.92 -8.94
CA ASN A 256 -12.15 5.96 -8.06
C ASN A 256 -13.01 7.23 -8.14
N GLU A 257 -13.92 7.37 -7.17
CA GLU A 257 -14.88 8.47 -7.06
C GLU A 257 -14.23 9.86 -6.90
N PHE A 258 -12.95 9.97 -6.53
CA PHE A 258 -12.25 11.25 -6.44
C PHE A 258 -12.30 12.00 -7.78
N TYR A 259 -12.01 11.29 -8.88
CA TYR A 259 -11.86 11.86 -10.22
C TYR A 259 -13.18 12.22 -10.93
N PHE A 260 -14.34 11.93 -10.31
CA PHE A 260 -15.63 12.54 -10.68
C PHE A 260 -15.73 13.95 -10.11
N MET A 261 -15.67 14.98 -10.97
CA MET A 261 -15.79 16.39 -10.61
C MET A 261 -14.92 16.88 -9.41
N PRO A 262 -13.64 16.48 -9.25
CA PRO A 262 -12.78 16.96 -8.17
C PRO A 262 -12.69 18.49 -8.13
N ASP A 263 -12.51 19.05 -6.93
CA ASP A 263 -12.31 20.48 -6.79
C ASP A 263 -10.95 20.89 -7.40
N PRO A 264 -10.86 22.03 -8.13
CA PRO A 264 -9.64 22.37 -8.87
C PRO A 264 -8.41 22.56 -7.98
N ASP A 265 -8.58 23.02 -6.74
CA ASP A 265 -7.51 23.21 -5.76
C ASP A 265 -6.98 21.89 -5.17
N GLN A 266 -7.71 20.78 -5.33
CA GLN A 266 -7.26 19.43 -5.01
C GLN A 266 -6.62 18.76 -6.25
N PHE A 267 -7.28 18.90 -7.40
CA PHE A 267 -6.87 18.25 -8.65
C PHE A 267 -5.51 18.76 -9.19
N ILE A 268 -5.21 20.04 -9.00
CA ILE A 268 -3.96 20.67 -9.45
C ILE A 268 -2.69 20.06 -8.83
N PHE A 269 -2.78 19.35 -7.70
CA PHE A 269 -1.62 18.67 -7.10
C PHE A 269 -1.07 17.53 -7.96
N THR A 270 -1.93 16.89 -8.78
CA THR A 270 -1.55 15.80 -9.68
C THR A 270 -1.67 16.17 -11.17
N HIS A 271 -2.53 17.10 -11.56
CA HIS A 271 -2.87 17.38 -12.96
C HIS A 271 -2.68 18.86 -13.34
N PHE A 272 -1.72 19.16 -14.21
CA PHE A 272 -1.40 20.53 -14.65
C PHE A 272 -1.67 20.73 -16.15
N PRO A 273 -2.64 21.58 -16.54
CA PRO A 273 -3.00 21.81 -17.94
C PRO A 273 -1.98 22.70 -18.67
N ASN A 274 -1.77 22.44 -19.96
CA ASN A 274 -0.88 23.23 -20.82
C ASN A 274 -1.40 24.66 -21.08
N ASP A 275 -2.71 24.87 -20.98
CA ASP A 275 -3.36 26.17 -21.08
C ASP A 275 -3.88 26.56 -19.69
N GLN A 276 -3.24 27.59 -19.11
CA GLN A 276 -3.37 27.99 -17.71
C GLN A 276 -4.81 28.27 -17.27
N LYS A 277 -5.69 28.71 -18.19
CA LYS A 277 -7.10 28.97 -17.88
C LYS A 277 -7.88 27.72 -17.46
N TRP A 278 -7.45 26.53 -17.88
CA TRP A 278 -8.09 25.26 -17.51
C TRP A 278 -7.65 24.72 -16.15
N GLN A 279 -6.82 25.46 -15.40
CA GLN A 279 -6.59 25.16 -13.98
C GLN A 279 -7.83 25.45 -13.13
N LEU A 280 -8.73 26.33 -13.59
CA LEU A 280 -9.95 26.77 -12.88
C LEU A 280 -9.67 27.27 -11.43
N LEU A 281 -8.48 27.82 -11.19
CA LEU A 281 -8.08 28.45 -9.92
C LEU A 281 -8.23 29.97 -9.98
N GLU A 282 -8.57 30.59 -8.85
CA GLU A 282 -8.50 32.06 -8.70
C GLU A 282 -7.07 32.60 -8.89
N LYS A 283 -6.07 31.81 -8.49
CA LYS A 283 -4.64 32.08 -8.61
C LYS A 283 -3.96 30.90 -9.30
N PRO A 284 -3.85 30.91 -10.63
CA PRO A 284 -3.23 29.82 -11.36
C PRO A 284 -1.73 29.67 -11.04
N LEU A 285 -1.29 28.44 -10.82
CA LEU A 285 0.11 28.08 -10.58
C LEU A 285 0.93 28.07 -11.87
N THR A 286 2.24 28.24 -11.72
CA THR A 286 3.25 27.95 -12.75
C THR A 286 3.64 26.46 -12.79
N VAL A 287 4.32 26.05 -13.85
CA VAL A 287 4.85 24.67 -13.99
C VAL A 287 5.87 24.35 -12.90
N ASP A 288 6.65 25.33 -12.47
CA ASP A 288 7.72 25.12 -11.49
C ASP A 288 7.14 25.01 -10.07
N GLU A 289 6.14 25.82 -9.72
CA GLU A 289 5.37 25.65 -8.47
C GLU A 289 4.64 24.30 -8.43
N PHE A 290 4.08 23.85 -9.57
CA PHE A 290 3.50 22.50 -9.68
C PHE A 290 4.54 21.39 -9.54
N GLY A 291 5.71 21.53 -10.16
CA GLY A 291 6.80 20.57 -10.06
C GLY A 291 7.36 20.45 -8.64
N GLN A 292 7.37 21.56 -7.90
CA GLN A 292 7.83 21.63 -6.51
C GLN A 292 6.75 21.28 -5.48
N SER A 293 5.45 21.34 -5.80
CA SER A 293 4.37 21.11 -4.83
C SER A 293 4.34 19.67 -4.27
N MET A 294 3.90 19.52 -3.01
CA MET A 294 3.71 18.23 -2.33
C MET A 294 3.12 17.17 -3.26
N TYR A 295 3.62 15.94 -3.22
CA TYR A 295 2.97 14.84 -3.91
C TYR A 295 1.77 14.39 -3.09
N ALA A 296 0.57 14.83 -3.49
CA ALA A 296 -0.70 14.56 -2.80
C ALA A 296 -1.62 13.73 -3.71
N ARG A 297 -2.08 12.58 -3.20
CA ARG A 297 -2.95 11.64 -3.89
C ARG A 297 -4.41 11.81 -3.45
N GLU A 298 -5.32 11.19 -4.21
CA GLU A 298 -6.76 11.07 -3.96
C GLU A 298 -7.11 10.83 -2.47
N MET A 299 -6.37 9.97 -1.77
CA MET A 299 -6.70 9.57 -0.41
C MET A 299 -6.35 10.62 0.66
N PHE A 300 -5.44 11.55 0.38
CA PHE A 300 -5.28 12.74 1.22
C PHE A 300 -6.61 13.52 1.32
N TRP A 301 -7.27 13.70 0.18
CA TRP A 301 -8.53 14.44 0.08
C TRP A 301 -9.74 13.62 0.55
N ASN A 302 -9.76 12.30 0.31
CA ASN A 302 -10.84 11.42 0.78
C ASN A 302 -10.90 11.33 2.31
N LEU A 303 -9.75 11.34 2.99
CA LEU A 303 -9.65 11.41 4.46
C LEU A 303 -9.84 12.83 5.01
N GLY A 304 -10.11 13.82 4.14
CA GLY A 304 -10.34 15.22 4.52
C GLY A 304 -9.11 15.92 5.11
N LEU A 305 -7.90 15.37 4.92
CA LEU A 305 -6.65 15.97 5.41
C LEU A 305 -6.44 17.35 4.82
N LYS A 306 -5.78 18.21 5.60
CA LYS A 306 -5.31 19.52 5.13
C LYS A 306 -3.88 19.75 5.56
N LEU A 307 -3.18 20.55 4.76
CA LEU A 307 -1.95 21.20 5.18
C LEU A 307 -2.29 22.23 6.26
N ALA A 308 -1.74 22.04 7.46
CA ALA A 308 -1.80 23.01 8.53
C ALA A 308 -1.07 24.31 8.12
N PRO A 309 -1.29 25.46 8.81
CA PRO A 309 -0.67 26.74 8.45
C PRO A 309 0.86 26.72 8.32
N ASN A 310 1.52 25.85 9.09
CA ASN A 310 2.97 25.68 9.14
C ASN A 310 3.49 24.53 8.25
N SER A 311 2.61 23.76 7.59
CA SER A 311 3.02 22.59 6.81
C SER A 311 3.79 22.96 5.55
N LEU A 312 4.76 22.11 5.20
CA LEU A 312 5.65 22.29 4.07
C LEU A 312 4.90 21.99 2.77
N LYS A 313 4.68 23.03 1.95
CA LYS A 313 3.87 22.92 0.71
C LYS A 313 4.63 22.27 -0.46
N THR A 314 5.92 22.02 -0.29
CA THR A 314 6.82 21.46 -1.31
C THR A 314 7.09 19.97 -1.10
N CYS A 315 7.22 19.21 -2.18
CA CYS A 315 7.61 17.79 -2.10
C CYS A 315 9.09 17.60 -1.75
N MET A 316 9.94 18.57 -2.07
CA MET A 316 11.32 18.68 -1.57
C MET A 316 11.32 19.51 -0.30
N VAL A 317 11.88 18.97 0.78
CA VAL A 317 12.01 19.64 2.08
C VAL A 317 13.40 19.42 2.66
N LYS A 318 13.82 20.25 3.62
CA LYS A 318 15.12 20.15 4.28
C LYS A 318 14.95 20.05 5.79
N SER A 319 15.72 19.19 6.44
CA SER A 319 15.80 19.18 7.90
C SER A 319 16.59 20.38 8.43
N ASN A 320 16.37 20.72 9.69
CA ASN A 320 17.05 21.77 10.44
C ASN A 320 17.74 21.14 11.66
N ASN A 321 19.06 21.30 11.81
CA ASN A 321 19.86 20.61 12.84
C ASN A 321 19.66 19.08 12.87
N GLY A 322 19.33 18.46 11.72
CA GLY A 322 19.02 17.03 11.62
C GLY A 322 17.60 16.62 12.03
N GLU A 323 16.67 17.57 12.18
CA GLU A 323 15.27 17.31 12.58
C GLU A 323 14.27 17.97 11.63
N ILE A 324 13.08 17.39 11.49
CA ILE A 324 11.96 17.99 10.73
C ILE A 324 10.61 17.59 11.34
N ASP A 325 9.65 18.51 11.32
CA ASP A 325 8.26 18.26 11.66
C ASP A 325 7.39 18.40 10.41
N ILE A 326 6.49 17.43 10.19
CA ILE A 326 5.53 17.43 9.08
C ILE A 326 4.11 17.29 9.66
N PRO A 327 3.44 18.41 9.97
CA PRO A 327 2.09 18.42 10.53
C PRO A 327 1.00 18.41 9.46
N PHE A 328 -0.19 17.91 9.83
CA PHE A 328 -1.44 17.97 9.06
C PHE A 328 -2.64 18.21 9.98
N GLU A 329 -3.73 18.76 9.43
CA GLU A 329 -5.03 18.85 10.12
C GLU A 329 -5.95 17.71 9.68
N LEU A 330 -6.65 17.11 10.65
CA LEU A 330 -7.67 16.07 10.48
C LEU A 330 -9.10 16.65 10.62
N PRO A 331 -10.09 16.13 9.87
CA PRO A 331 -11.49 16.51 10.05
C PRO A 331 -12.04 15.99 11.37
N ALA A 332 -12.76 16.86 12.09
CA ALA A 332 -13.15 16.66 13.49
C ALA A 332 -14.24 15.60 13.76
N LEU A 333 -14.78 14.95 12.73
CA LEU A 333 -15.92 14.02 12.81
C LEU A 333 -15.57 12.60 12.36
N ASP A 334 -14.57 12.43 11.51
CA ASP A 334 -14.17 11.13 10.96
C ASP A 334 -12.92 10.56 11.63
N ALA A 335 -12.26 11.32 12.51
CA ALA A 335 -10.95 10.99 13.08
C ALA A 335 -10.87 9.65 13.83
N ILE A 336 -11.97 9.11 14.36
CA ILE A 336 -11.98 7.78 15.01
C ILE A 336 -11.81 6.66 13.95
N ASN A 337 -12.35 6.86 12.75
CA ASN A 337 -12.41 5.84 11.70
C ASN A 337 -11.20 5.85 10.74
N VAL A 338 -10.11 6.56 11.07
CA VAL A 338 -8.96 6.70 10.17
C VAL A 338 -7.67 6.16 10.77
N LYS A 339 -7.02 5.27 10.03
CA LYS A 339 -5.72 4.66 10.36
C LYS A 339 -4.65 5.23 9.44
N PHE A 340 -3.44 5.45 9.97
CA PHE A 340 -2.28 5.90 9.21
C PHE A 340 -1.11 4.94 9.38
N ARG A 341 -0.25 4.89 8.36
CA ARG A 341 1.07 4.23 8.39
C ARG A 341 2.06 5.12 7.65
N TYR A 342 3.34 5.07 8.01
CA TYR A 342 4.41 5.70 7.24
C TYR A 342 5.44 4.65 6.81
N MET A 343 6.25 4.99 5.81
CA MET A 343 7.47 4.28 5.42
C MET A 343 8.59 5.32 5.24
N LEU A 344 9.77 5.09 5.81
CA LEU A 344 10.92 5.98 5.71
C LEU A 344 12.08 5.30 4.97
N TYR A 345 12.25 5.66 3.69
CA TYR A 345 13.31 5.14 2.83
C TYR A 345 14.56 6.02 2.88
N ARG A 346 15.75 5.42 2.72
CA ARG A 346 17.00 6.14 2.43
C ARG A 346 17.41 5.89 0.98
N LYS A 347 17.96 6.90 0.31
CA LYS A 347 18.51 6.73 -1.04
C LYS A 347 19.82 5.93 -0.97
N ALA A 348 19.95 4.89 -1.80
CA ALA A 348 21.15 4.07 -1.87
C ALA A 348 22.35 4.90 -2.37
N GLY A 349 23.42 4.99 -1.56
CA GLY A 349 24.54 5.89 -1.87
C GLY A 349 25.78 5.82 -0.98
N GLY A 350 25.89 4.88 -0.04
CA GLY A 350 27.09 4.72 0.78
C GLY A 350 27.03 3.52 1.71
N SER A 351 28.18 2.87 1.93
CA SER A 351 28.31 1.81 2.93
C SER A 351 28.37 2.42 4.33
N VAL A 352 27.27 2.31 5.08
CA VAL A 352 27.18 2.73 6.49
C VAL A 352 26.30 1.72 7.21
N ALA A 353 26.85 1.02 8.20
CA ALA A 353 26.05 0.30 9.17
C ALA A 353 25.28 1.32 10.03
N GLY A 354 23.95 1.34 9.91
CA GLY A 354 23.08 2.27 10.64
C GLY A 354 21.70 1.64 10.81
N GLY A 355 21.42 1.14 12.02
CA GLY A 355 20.22 0.37 12.29
C GLY A 355 18.93 1.20 12.36
N GLN A 356 17.82 0.50 12.17
CA GLN A 356 16.46 0.84 12.60
C GLN A 356 16.07 2.34 12.50
N MET A 357 15.87 2.83 11.28
CA MET A 357 15.42 4.21 11.05
C MET A 357 14.00 4.49 11.56
N ASP A 358 13.15 3.46 11.69
CA ASP A 358 11.76 3.62 12.12
C ASP A 358 11.62 4.20 13.53
N ARG A 359 12.52 3.81 14.46
CA ARG A 359 12.59 4.40 15.81
C ARG A 359 13.17 5.82 15.83
N PHE A 360 13.38 6.47 14.68
CA PHE A 360 13.67 7.90 14.59
C PHE A 360 12.49 8.74 14.06
N VAL A 361 11.31 8.11 13.87
CA VAL A 361 10.04 8.79 13.52
C VAL A 361 9.09 8.79 14.71
N PHE A 362 8.87 9.97 15.29
CA PHE A 362 7.90 10.19 16.36
C PHE A 362 6.57 10.67 15.74
N TYR A 363 5.75 9.70 15.34
CA TYR A 363 4.41 9.91 14.80
C TYR A 363 3.38 10.13 15.93
N THR A 364 2.79 11.32 15.99
CA THR A 364 1.84 11.73 17.04
C THR A 364 0.51 12.18 16.48
N ARG A 365 -0.54 11.99 17.29
CA ARG A 365 -1.88 12.54 17.09
C ARG A 365 -2.30 13.29 18.36
N GLN A 366 -2.73 14.54 18.21
CA GLN A 366 -3.28 15.35 19.30
C GLN A 366 -4.55 16.07 18.80
N GLY A 367 -5.72 15.61 19.26
CA GLY A 367 -7.02 16.17 18.90
C GLY A 367 -7.30 16.15 17.40
N LYS A 368 -7.01 17.27 16.70
CA LYS A 368 -7.19 17.44 15.25
C LYS A 368 -5.89 17.55 14.46
N THR A 369 -4.74 17.41 15.13
CA THR A 369 -3.42 17.54 14.51
C THR A 369 -2.77 16.17 14.43
N LEU A 370 -2.21 15.87 13.26
CA LEU A 370 -1.32 14.73 13.01
C LEU A 370 0.09 15.30 12.82
N ASN A 371 1.13 14.75 13.43
CA ASN A 371 2.51 15.23 13.21
C ASN A 371 3.50 14.07 13.10
N TYR A 372 4.42 14.19 12.14
CA TYR A 372 5.57 13.30 11.98
C TYR A 372 6.84 14.10 12.30
N ASN A 373 7.36 13.92 13.52
CA ASN A 373 8.66 14.45 13.94
C ASN A 373 9.75 13.42 13.59
N ILE A 374 10.73 13.77 12.75
CA ILE A 374 11.77 12.85 12.27
C ILE A 374 13.16 13.36 12.66
N ARG A 375 13.96 12.51 13.30
CA ARG A 375 15.22 12.84 13.97
C ARG A 375 16.41 12.11 13.34
N PHE A 376 16.97 12.62 12.24
CA PHE A 376 17.93 11.88 11.42
C PHE A 376 19.29 11.67 12.12
N PRO A 377 19.72 10.42 12.40
CA PRO A 377 21.04 10.12 12.98
C PRO A 377 22.18 10.23 11.97
N VAL A 378 21.88 10.25 10.67
CA VAL A 378 22.85 10.31 9.57
C VAL A 378 22.40 11.32 8.51
N ALA A 379 23.35 12.05 7.92
CA ALA A 379 23.08 12.89 6.76
C ALA A 379 22.72 12.04 5.51
N GLY A 380 22.03 12.66 4.56
CA GLY A 380 21.64 12.04 3.28
C GLY A 380 20.31 12.54 2.75
N THR A 381 19.79 11.85 1.72
CA THR A 381 18.45 12.08 1.17
C THR A 381 17.55 10.91 1.56
N PHE A 382 16.40 11.25 2.15
CA PHE A 382 15.37 10.32 2.59
C PHE A 382 14.08 10.55 1.82
N ARG A 383 13.17 9.57 1.84
CA ARG A 383 11.80 9.69 1.34
C ARG A 383 10.84 9.20 2.41
N LEU A 384 9.83 10.01 2.72
CA LEU A 384 8.74 9.68 3.63
C LEU A 384 7.47 9.53 2.80
N ASP A 385 6.90 8.32 2.81
CA ASP A 385 5.58 8.05 2.25
C ASP A 385 4.58 7.86 3.40
N ILE A 386 3.44 8.54 3.33
CA ILE A 386 2.37 8.50 4.33
C ILE A 386 1.13 7.88 3.70
N PHE A 387 0.69 6.76 4.26
CA PHE A 387 -0.47 5.98 3.87
C PHE A 387 -1.61 6.19 4.86
N GLY A 388 -2.84 6.13 4.36
CA GLY A 388 -4.04 6.34 5.18
C GLY A 388 -5.21 5.50 4.70
N GLN A 389 -6.06 5.12 5.64
CA GLN A 389 -7.20 4.23 5.44
C GLN A 389 -8.42 4.80 6.18
N ASP A 390 -9.58 4.70 5.54
CA ASP A 390 -10.88 4.89 6.20
C ASP A 390 -11.46 3.51 6.52
N ILE A 391 -11.39 3.12 7.80
CA ILE A 391 -11.74 1.79 8.29
C ILE A 391 -13.22 1.47 8.02
N THR A 392 -14.07 2.49 7.82
CA THR A 392 -15.51 2.31 7.51
C THR A 392 -15.83 2.20 6.02
N LYS A 393 -14.84 2.39 5.12
CA LYS A 393 -15.07 2.53 3.67
C LYS A 393 -14.05 1.78 2.79
N HIS A 394 -12.83 1.51 3.28
CA HIS A 394 -11.70 0.96 2.53
C HIS A 394 -10.94 -0.07 3.38
N ASP A 395 -10.68 -1.25 2.82
CA ASP A 395 -9.90 -2.30 3.48
C ASP A 395 -8.38 -2.13 3.31
N SER A 396 -7.95 -1.23 2.40
CA SER A 396 -6.55 -0.95 2.06
C SER A 396 -5.99 0.32 2.70
N LEU A 397 -4.69 0.32 3.01
CA LEU A 397 -3.89 1.50 3.36
C LEU A 397 -3.33 2.13 2.09
N ASP A 398 -3.99 3.18 1.61
CA ASP A 398 -3.68 3.81 0.33
C ASP A 398 -2.74 5.02 0.53
N LEU A 399 -1.83 5.29 -0.42
CA LEU A 399 -0.90 6.43 -0.32
C LEU A 399 -1.66 7.77 -0.29
N CYS A 400 -1.44 8.57 0.76
CA CYS A 400 -2.00 9.91 0.90
C CYS A 400 -1.05 10.98 0.36
N CYS A 401 0.19 11.02 0.86
CA CYS A 401 1.19 11.96 0.37
C CYS A 401 2.62 11.44 0.54
N ALA A 402 3.56 12.04 -0.20
CA ALA A 402 4.98 11.70 -0.10
C ALA A 402 5.89 12.94 -0.17
N TYR A 403 7.01 12.87 0.55
CA TYR A 403 8.04 13.89 0.65
C TYR A 403 9.44 13.30 0.40
N VAL A 404 10.32 14.09 -0.20
CA VAL A 404 11.76 13.82 -0.24
C VAL A 404 12.45 14.84 0.68
N ILE A 405 13.21 14.32 1.66
CA ILE A 405 13.79 15.08 2.75
C ILE A 405 15.31 15.08 2.58
N GLU A 406 15.89 16.25 2.33
CA GLU A 406 17.34 16.45 2.39
C GLU A 406 17.77 16.72 3.83
N CYS A 407 18.63 15.87 4.38
CA CYS A 407 19.25 16.06 5.68
C CYS A 407 20.73 16.43 5.49
N PRO A 408 21.10 17.73 5.53
CA PRO A 408 22.47 18.17 5.25
C PRO A 408 23.45 17.83 6.37
N GLU A 409 22.98 17.74 7.62
CA GLU A 409 23.77 17.36 8.79
C GLU A 409 22.93 16.44 9.71
N PRO A 410 23.54 15.49 10.43
CA PRO A 410 22.83 14.62 11.36
C PRO A 410 22.52 15.32 12.69
N LYS A 411 21.43 14.91 13.35
CA LYS A 411 21.12 15.36 14.72
C LYS A 411 22.14 14.76 15.68
N ARG A 412 22.95 15.61 16.33
CA ARG A 412 24.02 15.15 17.23
C ARG A 412 23.43 14.49 18.47
N ASN A 413 24.06 13.40 18.92
CA ASN A 413 23.70 12.64 20.11
C ASN A 413 22.21 12.20 20.14
N VAL A 414 21.62 11.94 18.97
CA VAL A 414 20.28 11.39 18.87
C VAL A 414 20.30 9.89 19.17
N GLU A 415 19.45 9.47 20.09
CA GLU A 415 19.15 8.06 20.37
C GLU A 415 17.84 7.69 19.68
N PRO A 416 17.63 6.41 19.31
CA PRO A 416 16.33 5.96 18.84
C PRO A 416 15.28 6.12 19.96
N LEU A 417 14.01 6.26 19.59
CA LEU A 417 12.87 6.11 20.50
C LEU A 417 12.94 4.74 21.20
N PRO A 418 12.45 4.58 22.44
CA PRO A 418 12.51 3.28 23.12
C PRO A 418 11.63 2.19 22.50
N ASP A 419 10.66 2.56 21.66
CA ASP A 419 9.71 1.66 20.98
C ASP A 419 9.31 2.24 19.60
N ASN A 420 8.60 1.47 18.77
CA ASN A 420 7.84 1.97 17.61
C ASN A 420 6.42 1.38 17.60
N PRO A 421 5.47 1.91 18.40
CA PRO A 421 4.11 1.37 18.47
C PRO A 421 3.34 1.58 17.15
N VAL A 422 2.70 0.51 16.66
CA VAL A 422 1.97 0.50 15.36
C VAL A 422 0.79 1.50 15.33
N ILE A 423 0.13 1.75 16.46
CA ILE A 423 -0.95 2.76 16.57
C ILE A 423 -0.41 4.19 16.76
N GLY A 424 0.90 4.35 16.92
CA GLY A 424 1.57 5.62 17.19
C GLY A 424 1.53 6.06 18.65
N TRP A 425 1.81 7.35 18.84
CA TRP A 425 1.99 7.98 20.14
C TRP A 425 0.85 8.97 20.45
N GLY A 426 0.25 8.83 21.64
CA GLY A 426 -0.88 9.61 22.15
C GLY A 426 -2.20 8.82 22.18
N PRO A 427 -3.25 9.39 22.83
CA PRO A 427 -4.59 8.83 22.79
C PRO A 427 -5.17 8.74 21.38
N GLY A 428 -5.55 7.53 20.97
CA GLY A 428 -6.03 7.17 19.64
C GLY A 428 -7.53 6.87 19.58
N ALA A 429 -7.96 6.22 18.50
CA ALA A 429 -9.32 5.66 18.40
C ALA A 429 -9.47 4.45 19.34
N GLU A 430 -8.41 3.64 19.37
CA GLU A 430 -8.21 2.46 20.21
C GLU A 430 -8.38 2.77 21.70
N THR A 431 -7.98 3.97 22.14
CA THR A 431 -8.20 4.47 23.52
C THR A 431 -9.70 4.70 23.81
N GLU A 432 -10.44 5.24 22.84
CA GLU A 432 -11.87 5.53 22.97
C GLU A 432 -12.74 4.27 22.88
N ASP A 433 -12.37 3.31 22.03
CA ASP A 433 -13.03 2.01 21.87
C ASP A 433 -12.80 1.09 23.10
N ALA A 434 -11.62 1.17 23.70
CA ALA A 434 -11.35 0.60 25.03
C ALA A 434 -12.19 1.26 26.14
N GLY A 435 -12.93 2.33 25.84
CA GLY A 435 -13.80 3.04 26.77
C GLY A 435 -13.05 4.03 27.68
N MET A 436 -11.81 4.37 27.36
CA MET A 436 -11.00 5.34 28.10
C MET A 436 -11.12 6.73 27.46
N THR A 437 -10.85 7.80 28.22
CA THR A 437 -10.79 9.17 27.70
C THR A 437 -9.81 9.98 28.56
N PRO A 438 -8.74 10.58 27.99
CA PRO A 438 -7.71 11.27 28.76
C PRO A 438 -8.27 12.50 29.50
N LEU A 439 -7.73 12.76 30.70
CA LEU A 439 -8.09 13.88 31.57
C LEU A 439 -6.90 14.81 31.91
N THR A 440 -5.66 14.31 31.81
CA THR A 440 -4.45 15.12 32.06
C THR A 440 -3.56 15.25 30.83
N HIS A 441 -3.17 14.14 30.20
CA HIS A 441 -2.25 14.14 29.05
C HIS A 441 -3.00 13.70 27.78
N ASP A 442 -3.27 14.63 26.87
CA ASP A 442 -3.97 14.38 25.60
C ASP A 442 -3.02 14.24 24.39
N CYS A 443 -1.71 14.25 24.64
CA CYS A 443 -0.64 14.20 23.65
C CYS A 443 0.32 13.04 23.95
N GLY A 444 0.87 12.43 22.90
CA GLY A 444 1.84 11.33 23.00
C GLY A 444 3.23 11.70 23.53
N LEU A 445 3.50 12.98 23.79
CA LEU A 445 4.74 13.46 24.42
C LEU A 445 4.43 14.00 25.82
N VAL A 446 5.21 13.54 26.81
CA VAL A 446 5.19 14.07 28.18
C VAL A 446 6.62 14.37 28.62
N GLU A 447 6.86 15.53 29.22
CA GLU A 447 8.19 15.94 29.69
C GLU A 447 8.12 16.27 31.20
N THR A 448 9.14 15.85 31.95
CA THR A 448 9.22 15.99 33.41
C THR A 448 10.66 16.32 33.89
N GLU A 449 10.75 17.13 34.95
CA GLU A 449 12.00 17.51 35.62
C GLU A 449 12.29 16.71 36.91
N ASP A 450 11.31 16.01 37.48
CA ASP A 450 11.44 15.16 38.68
C ASP A 450 11.36 13.66 38.36
N GLY A 451 10.94 13.30 37.15
CA GLY A 451 10.70 11.93 36.72
C GLY A 451 9.34 11.36 37.12
N CYS A 452 8.52 12.11 37.85
CA CYS A 452 7.22 11.65 38.33
C CYS A 452 6.10 12.13 37.40
N VAL A 453 5.17 11.22 37.03
CA VAL A 453 4.03 11.52 36.15
C VAL A 453 2.79 10.77 36.61
N GLU A 454 1.66 11.46 36.76
CA GLU A 454 0.34 10.84 36.98
C GLU A 454 -0.60 11.13 35.79
N MET A 455 -0.87 10.10 34.99
CA MET A 455 -1.81 10.15 33.87
C MET A 455 -3.20 9.73 34.34
N LYS A 456 -4.25 10.44 33.92
CA LYS A 456 -5.64 10.19 34.35
C LYS A 456 -6.56 10.00 33.16
N PHE A 457 -7.46 9.04 33.26
CA PHE A 457 -8.45 8.72 32.24
C PHE A 457 -9.83 8.54 32.88
N ARG A 458 -10.88 9.05 32.24
CA ARG A 458 -12.26 8.67 32.56
C ARG A 458 -12.61 7.36 31.88
N LEU A 459 -13.29 6.47 32.58
CA LEU A 459 -13.77 5.21 32.06
C LEU A 459 -15.27 5.29 31.72
N LYS A 460 -15.65 4.67 30.60
CA LYS A 460 -17.04 4.52 30.13
C LYS A 460 -17.64 3.14 30.46
N LYS A 461 -16.82 2.16 30.85
CA LYS A 461 -17.14 0.76 31.19
C LYS A 461 -16.20 0.22 32.29
N ASP A 462 -16.38 -1.01 32.79
CA ASP A 462 -15.39 -1.68 33.67
C ASP A 462 -14.22 -2.15 32.79
N VAL A 463 -13.04 -1.56 33.00
CA VAL A 463 -11.87 -1.75 32.13
C VAL A 463 -10.80 -2.56 32.88
N SER A 464 -10.27 -3.58 32.21
CA SER A 464 -8.97 -4.17 32.56
C SER A 464 -7.90 -3.25 31.98
N LEU A 465 -6.92 -2.85 32.79
CA LEU A 465 -5.85 -1.93 32.38
C LEU A 465 -4.50 -2.51 32.82
N LEU A 466 -3.59 -2.68 31.86
CA LEU A 466 -2.20 -3.09 32.07
C LEU A 466 -1.26 -2.07 31.42
N GLN A 467 0.01 -2.11 31.84
CA GLN A 467 1.02 -1.15 31.43
C GLN A 467 2.42 -1.76 31.38
N SER A 468 3.21 -1.37 30.37
CA SER A 468 4.64 -1.69 30.23
C SER A 468 5.45 -0.40 30.05
N LEU A 469 6.68 -0.38 30.57
CA LEU A 469 7.57 0.78 30.55
C LEU A 469 8.94 0.38 29.97
N LEU A 470 9.30 0.94 28.82
CA LEU A 470 10.50 0.56 28.07
C LEU A 470 11.55 1.68 28.04
N SER A 471 12.84 1.31 27.99
CA SER A 471 13.95 2.24 27.80
C SER A 471 15.11 1.58 27.05
N ASN A 472 15.86 2.35 26.23
CA ASN A 472 17.07 1.86 25.56
C ASN A 472 18.24 1.52 26.51
N LYS A 473 18.10 1.75 27.82
CA LYS A 473 19.20 1.88 28.79
C LYS A 473 19.01 1.07 30.07
N MET A 474 17.92 0.31 30.17
CA MET A 474 17.52 -0.53 31.31
C MET A 474 16.63 -1.66 30.81
N ASP A 475 16.62 -2.77 31.52
CA ASP A 475 15.76 -3.92 31.26
C ASP A 475 14.27 -3.62 31.56
N GLU A 476 13.35 -4.28 30.84
CA GLU A 476 11.91 -4.09 31.05
C GLU A 476 11.46 -4.57 32.44
N LYS A 477 11.97 -5.70 32.95
CA LYS A 477 11.57 -6.26 34.25
C LYS A 477 11.97 -5.36 35.41
N VAL A 478 13.08 -4.63 35.26
CA VAL A 478 13.49 -3.59 36.22
C VAL A 478 12.53 -2.39 36.16
N LEU A 479 11.95 -2.09 35.00
CA LEU A 479 11.04 -0.97 34.76
C LEU A 479 9.58 -1.24 35.12
N GLU A 480 9.14 -2.50 35.21
CA GLU A 480 7.81 -2.88 35.71
C GLU A 480 7.55 -2.26 37.09
N ASN A 481 8.48 -2.41 38.04
CA ASN A 481 8.37 -1.82 39.39
C ASN A 481 8.51 -0.28 39.42
N PHE A 482 8.66 0.42 38.29
CA PHE A 482 8.66 1.89 38.20
C PHE A 482 7.35 2.48 37.65
N VAL A 483 6.34 1.65 37.37
CA VAL A 483 4.99 2.11 36.99
C VAL A 483 3.91 1.30 37.70
N ILE A 484 2.88 2.00 38.21
CA ILE A 484 1.66 1.36 38.74
C ILE A 484 0.42 1.96 38.07
N SER A 485 -0.64 1.15 37.97
CA SER A 485 -1.99 1.61 37.65
C SER A 485 -2.95 1.39 38.82
N ARG A 486 -4.02 2.18 38.89
CA ARG A 486 -5.16 1.97 39.80
C ARG A 486 -6.45 2.46 39.17
N VAL A 487 -7.57 1.82 39.48
CA VAL A 487 -8.91 2.21 39.01
C VAL A 487 -9.81 2.48 40.20
N GLU A 488 -10.36 3.69 40.28
CA GLU A 488 -11.22 4.11 41.39
C GLU A 488 -12.32 5.08 40.90
N ASN A 489 -13.55 4.94 41.41
CA ASN A 489 -14.66 5.87 41.16
C ASN A 489 -15.00 6.16 39.67
N GLY A 490 -14.60 5.28 38.74
CA GLY A 490 -14.80 5.46 37.30
C GLY A 490 -13.67 6.23 36.60
N GLU A 491 -12.55 6.47 37.27
CA GLU A 491 -11.33 7.03 36.68
C GLU A 491 -10.15 6.07 36.89
N ALA A 492 -9.29 5.96 35.86
CA ALA A 492 -8.04 5.21 35.91
C ALA A 492 -6.87 6.16 36.03
N PHE A 493 -5.90 5.78 36.86
CA PHE A 493 -4.68 6.53 37.15
C PHE A 493 -3.48 5.65 36.80
N VAL A 494 -2.53 6.16 36.03
CA VAL A 494 -1.23 5.49 35.78
C VAL A 494 -0.13 6.40 36.32
N THR A 495 0.65 5.90 37.25
CA THR A 495 1.66 6.66 38.00
C THR A 495 3.05 6.09 37.71
N VAL A 496 3.91 6.92 37.15
CA VAL A 496 5.28 6.55 36.74
C VAL A 496 6.28 7.27 37.63
N ARG A 497 7.32 6.56 38.07
CA ARG A 497 8.51 7.07 38.77
C ARG A 497 9.76 6.78 37.93
N LEU A 498 10.16 7.67 37.03
CA LEU A 498 11.33 7.42 36.19
C LEU A 498 12.64 7.43 37.03
N PRO A 499 13.48 6.38 36.98
CA PRO A 499 14.63 6.27 37.88
C PRO A 499 15.80 7.20 37.52
N LYS A 500 15.93 7.61 36.25
CA LYS A 500 17.01 8.49 35.76
C LYS A 500 16.61 9.26 34.50
N LYS A 501 17.43 10.25 34.11
CA LYS A 501 17.32 10.99 32.83
C LYS A 501 17.26 10.08 31.61
N GLY A 502 16.36 10.36 30.67
CA GLY A 502 16.21 9.60 29.42
C GLY A 502 14.84 9.78 28.75
N GLU A 503 14.70 9.21 27.55
CA GLU A 503 13.39 8.94 26.93
C GLU A 503 12.92 7.53 27.34
N TYR A 504 11.62 7.38 27.60
CA TYR A 504 10.95 6.15 28.01
C TYR A 504 9.64 5.98 27.22
N ALA A 505 9.26 4.75 26.88
CA ALA A 505 7.95 4.47 26.28
C ALA A 505 7.03 3.82 27.31
N LEU A 506 5.92 4.48 27.66
CA LEU A 506 4.83 3.89 28.43
C LEU A 506 3.78 3.36 27.46
N LYS A 507 3.52 2.05 27.49
CA LYS A 507 2.50 1.37 26.69
C LYS A 507 1.33 1.00 27.57
N LEU A 508 0.10 1.32 27.16
CA LEU A 508 -1.12 0.96 27.87
C LEU A 508 -1.91 -0.08 27.07
N PHE A 509 -2.45 -1.08 27.76
CA PHE A 509 -3.25 -2.15 27.20
C PHE A 509 -4.59 -2.21 27.93
N ALA A 510 -5.72 -2.25 27.19
CA ALA A 510 -7.05 -2.27 27.82
C ALA A 510 -8.16 -2.92 26.97
N ASN A 511 -9.10 -3.58 27.67
CA ASN A 511 -10.36 -4.11 27.12
C ASN A 511 -11.49 -4.02 28.16
N ASP A 512 -12.70 -4.53 27.87
CA ASP A 512 -13.69 -4.72 28.94
C ASP A 512 -13.18 -5.82 29.88
N ARG A 513 -13.32 -5.63 31.20
CA ARG A 513 -12.84 -6.59 32.20
C ARG A 513 -13.50 -7.98 32.10
N ASN A 514 -14.61 -8.09 31.37
CA ASN A 514 -15.32 -9.34 31.13
C ASN A 514 -14.93 -10.02 29.81
N ASP A 515 -14.19 -9.34 28.92
CA ASP A 515 -13.63 -9.94 27.70
C ASP A 515 -12.50 -10.92 28.08
N GLU A 516 -12.41 -12.08 27.42
CA GLU A 516 -11.36 -13.08 27.68
C GLU A 516 -10.33 -13.13 26.54
N GLY A 517 -9.08 -13.47 26.89
CA GLY A 517 -7.95 -13.50 25.96
C GLY A 517 -7.16 -12.19 25.89
N ASP A 518 -6.41 -12.01 24.81
CA ASP A 518 -5.38 -10.98 24.68
C ASP A 518 -5.93 -9.54 24.72
N ILE A 519 -5.29 -8.70 25.53
CA ILE A 519 -5.66 -7.32 25.79
C ILE A 519 -4.89 -6.43 24.80
N PRO A 520 -5.58 -5.67 23.91
CA PRO A 520 -4.91 -4.89 22.88
C PRO A 520 -4.16 -3.68 23.46
N ASN A 521 -3.10 -3.24 22.76
CA ASN A 521 -2.47 -1.95 23.02
C ASN A 521 -3.41 -0.82 22.57
N VAL A 522 -3.67 0.16 23.44
CA VAL A 522 -4.72 1.18 23.24
C VAL A 522 -4.21 2.61 23.25
N CYS A 523 -3.03 2.87 23.82
CA CYS A 523 -2.44 4.20 23.95
C CYS A 523 -0.95 4.06 24.30
N ASN A 524 -0.09 4.96 23.79
CA ASN A 524 1.34 4.97 24.10
C ASN A 524 1.84 6.40 24.34
N TYR A 525 2.80 6.58 25.25
CA TYR A 525 3.41 7.88 25.57
C TYR A 525 4.92 7.80 25.59
N LEU A 526 5.58 8.77 24.94
CA LEU A 526 7.01 9.03 25.10
C LEU A 526 7.18 9.98 26.29
N ILE A 527 7.72 9.47 27.39
CA ILE A 527 8.00 10.24 28.60
C ILE A 527 9.48 10.62 28.63
N ARG A 528 9.77 11.92 28.78
CA ARG A 528 11.13 12.46 28.89
C ARG A 528 11.42 12.93 30.30
N CYS A 529 12.36 12.26 30.97
CA CYS A 529 13.01 12.82 32.15
C CYS A 529 14.21 13.69 31.70
N LEU A 530 14.12 15.00 31.92
CA LEU A 530 15.12 15.97 31.42
C LEU A 530 16.33 16.13 32.37
N ASN A 531 16.15 15.83 33.64
CA ASN A 531 17.05 16.14 34.76
C ASN A 531 17.92 14.94 35.16
N ASP A 532 19.25 15.12 35.18
CA ASP A 532 20.24 14.07 35.51
C ASP A 532 20.38 13.78 37.00
N LYS A 533 19.76 14.60 37.86
CA LYS A 533 19.76 14.40 39.32
C LYS A 533 18.63 13.50 39.81
N VAL A 534 17.69 13.15 38.94
CA VAL A 534 16.58 12.25 39.26
C VAL A 534 17.12 10.87 39.62
N LYS A 535 16.64 10.37 40.78
CA LYS A 535 16.94 9.07 41.37
C LYS A 535 15.71 8.58 42.14
N ASN A 536 14.61 8.37 41.44
CA ASN A 536 13.40 7.85 42.08
C ASN A 536 13.58 6.38 42.44
N GLU A 537 13.01 5.99 43.58
CA GLU A 537 12.98 4.60 44.04
C GLU A 537 11.80 3.85 43.39
N PRO A 538 11.94 2.53 43.14
CA PRO A 538 10.86 1.72 42.60
C PRO A 538 9.73 1.60 43.62
N TYR A 539 8.54 1.27 43.14
CA TYR A 539 7.49 0.73 43.99
C TYR A 539 7.90 -0.67 44.48
N PRO A 540 7.37 -1.14 45.63
CA PRO A 540 7.34 -2.57 45.95
C PRO A 540 6.72 -3.36 44.79
N HIS A 541 7.14 -4.62 44.59
CA HIS A 541 6.61 -5.45 43.52
C HIS A 541 5.09 -5.66 43.69
N VAL A 542 4.32 -5.10 42.77
CA VAL A 542 2.86 -5.25 42.67
C VAL A 542 2.60 -6.16 41.49
N HIS A 543 1.85 -7.25 41.69
CA HIS A 543 1.47 -8.18 40.62
C HIS A 543 0.81 -7.41 39.45
N ASN A 544 1.37 -7.54 38.24
CA ASN A 544 1.00 -6.80 37.02
C ASN A 544 0.99 -5.24 37.17
N GLY A 545 1.63 -4.68 38.20
CA GLY A 545 1.61 -3.24 38.53
C GLY A 545 0.22 -2.65 38.82
N ALA A 546 -0.84 -3.47 38.87
CA ALA A 546 -2.23 -3.03 38.88
C ALA A 546 -2.84 -3.14 40.28
N LEU A 547 -3.09 -1.99 40.91
CA LEU A 547 -3.72 -1.87 42.23
C LEU A 547 -5.25 -1.95 42.15
N GLY A 548 -5.84 -2.47 43.23
CA GLY A 548 -7.27 -2.72 43.32
C GLY A 548 -7.65 -4.12 42.83
N LYS A 549 -8.83 -4.22 42.21
CA LYS A 549 -9.46 -5.47 41.75
C LYS A 549 -8.65 -6.17 40.64
N GLY A 550 -8.15 -7.36 40.92
CA GLY A 550 -7.53 -8.26 39.94
C GLY A 550 -8.55 -8.95 39.02
N ASN A 551 -8.08 -9.51 37.91
CA ASN A 551 -8.95 -10.00 36.82
C ASN A 551 -9.76 -11.25 37.20
N PHE A 552 -9.22 -12.11 38.06
CA PHE A 552 -9.94 -13.30 38.52
C PHE A 552 -10.95 -13.04 39.66
N ALA A 553 -10.97 -11.83 40.24
CA ALA A 553 -11.85 -11.50 41.38
C ALA A 553 -13.33 -11.76 41.06
N SER A 554 -13.81 -11.26 39.90
CA SER A 554 -15.17 -11.55 39.40
C SER A 554 -15.37 -13.04 39.14
N LYS A 555 -14.40 -13.69 38.47
CA LYS A 555 -14.47 -15.10 38.03
C LYS A 555 -14.43 -16.10 39.18
N LEU A 556 -13.97 -15.68 40.37
CA LEU A 556 -13.92 -16.45 41.62
C LEU A 556 -14.90 -15.93 42.70
N GLY A 557 -15.69 -14.90 42.41
CA GLY A 557 -16.68 -14.33 43.34
C GLY A 557 -16.09 -13.63 44.57
N VAL A 558 -14.81 -13.26 44.54
CA VAL A 558 -14.11 -12.62 45.67
C VAL A 558 -14.37 -11.11 45.62
N VAL A 559 -14.85 -10.55 46.73
CA VAL A 559 -15.24 -9.14 46.84
C VAL A 559 -14.51 -8.48 48.02
N PRO A 560 -13.71 -7.41 47.81
CA PRO A 560 -13.18 -6.60 48.91
C PRO A 560 -14.30 -5.83 49.61
N LEU A 561 -14.23 -5.73 50.93
CA LEU A 561 -15.19 -5.02 51.78
C LEU A 561 -14.68 -3.63 52.21
N ASN A 562 -13.37 -3.42 52.12
CA ASN A 562 -12.71 -2.13 52.34
C ASN A 562 -11.58 -1.89 51.31
N TYR A 563 -11.10 -0.65 51.23
CA TYR A 563 -9.99 -0.20 50.36
C TYR A 563 -10.01 -0.71 48.88
N PRO A 564 -11.15 -0.70 48.17
CA PRO A 564 -11.30 -1.39 46.88
C PRO A 564 -10.45 -0.85 45.71
N GLY A 565 -9.79 0.31 45.88
CA GLY A 565 -8.83 0.90 44.94
C GLY A 565 -7.36 0.57 45.25
N GLY A 566 -7.09 -0.32 46.22
CA GLY A 566 -5.75 -0.83 46.55
C GLY A 566 -4.84 0.10 47.37
N LEU A 567 -5.00 1.43 47.31
CA LEU A 567 -4.14 2.36 48.06
C LEU A 567 -4.56 2.49 49.53
N ILE A 568 -3.60 2.35 50.45
CA ILE A 568 -3.78 2.46 51.90
C ILE A 568 -2.64 3.29 52.50
N GLU A 569 -2.95 4.25 53.36
CA GLU A 569 -1.98 4.86 54.28
C GLU A 569 -2.25 4.36 55.71
N THR A 570 -1.21 4.08 56.49
CA THR A 570 -1.31 3.79 57.92
C THR A 570 -0.29 4.58 58.75
N ASP A 571 -0.78 5.27 59.77
CA ASP A 571 0.03 6.09 60.68
C ASP A 571 0.62 5.27 61.84
N ASP A 572 0.16 4.02 62.06
CA ASP A 572 0.62 3.15 63.15
C ASP A 572 1.28 1.84 62.66
N GLY A 573 1.35 1.62 61.35
CA GLY A 573 1.92 0.40 60.75
C GLY A 573 0.98 -0.80 60.73
N GLN A 574 -0.29 -0.65 61.12
CA GLN A 574 -1.29 -1.72 61.04
C GLN A 574 -2.40 -1.41 60.03
N CYS A 575 -2.93 -2.46 59.40
CA CYS A 575 -4.16 -2.40 58.63
C CYS A 575 -4.91 -3.74 58.69
N THR A 576 -6.17 -3.73 58.24
CA THR A 576 -6.97 -4.95 58.13
C THR A 576 -7.67 -4.96 56.78
N LEU A 577 -7.34 -5.92 55.94
CA LEU A 577 -7.98 -6.12 54.64
C LEU A 577 -9.14 -7.10 54.82
N GLN A 578 -10.33 -6.76 54.33
CA GLN A 578 -11.53 -7.56 54.55
C GLN A 578 -12.14 -8.00 53.22
N PHE A 579 -12.49 -9.28 53.12
CA PHE A 579 -13.01 -9.89 51.89
C PHE A 579 -14.22 -10.76 52.17
N ARG A 580 -15.11 -10.87 51.17
CA ARG A 580 -16.13 -11.91 51.10
C ARG A 580 -15.81 -12.86 49.95
N ALA A 581 -15.77 -14.16 50.23
CA ALA A 581 -15.51 -15.22 49.26
C ALA A 581 -16.66 -16.26 49.25
N PRO A 582 -16.92 -16.96 48.13
CA PRO A 582 -17.89 -18.04 48.09
C PRO A 582 -17.35 -19.31 48.76
N LYS A 583 -18.24 -20.26 49.10
CA LYS A 583 -17.85 -21.57 49.64
C LYS A 583 -16.95 -22.31 48.63
N GLY A 584 -15.87 -22.90 49.11
CA GLY A 584 -14.88 -23.58 48.28
C GLY A 584 -13.83 -22.65 47.64
N VAL A 585 -13.78 -21.37 48.05
CA VAL A 585 -12.67 -20.45 47.71
C VAL A 585 -11.92 -20.03 48.98
N GLU A 586 -10.60 -20.22 48.95
CA GLU A 586 -9.66 -19.86 50.02
C GLU A 586 -8.82 -18.65 49.59
N LEU A 587 -8.44 -17.79 50.56
CA LEU A 587 -7.64 -16.59 50.31
C LEU A 587 -6.26 -16.66 50.97
N PHE A 588 -5.26 -16.14 50.28
CA PHE A 588 -3.84 -16.07 50.66
C PHE A 588 -3.27 -14.67 50.39
N CYS A 589 -2.13 -14.32 51.02
CA CYS A 589 -1.49 -13.02 50.88
C CYS A 589 0.03 -13.16 50.73
N GLU A 590 0.58 -12.63 49.65
CA GLU A 590 1.99 -12.28 49.53
C GLU A 590 2.18 -10.84 50.07
N ILE A 591 3.31 -10.56 50.73
CA ILE A 591 3.68 -9.21 51.18
C ILE A 591 5.13 -8.96 50.77
N HIS A 592 5.41 -7.80 50.16
CA HIS A 592 6.73 -7.45 49.66
C HIS A 592 7.05 -5.97 49.95
N SER A 593 8.34 -5.65 50.11
CA SER A 593 8.85 -4.27 50.18
C SER A 593 10.21 -4.17 49.49
N ALA A 594 10.53 -3.04 48.89
CA ALA A 594 11.76 -2.86 48.11
C ALA A 594 13.07 -2.86 48.95
N GLY A 595 12.98 -2.97 50.28
CA GLY A 595 14.14 -2.91 51.20
C GLY A 595 14.05 -3.83 52.42
N LEU A 596 13.29 -4.93 52.33
CA LEU A 596 13.18 -5.96 53.39
C LEU A 596 13.03 -7.36 52.78
N ASP A 597 13.73 -8.35 53.34
CA ASP A 597 13.66 -9.75 52.92
C ASP A 597 12.30 -10.41 53.16
N ASP A 598 11.97 -11.41 52.35
CA ASP A 598 10.75 -12.23 52.42
C ASP A 598 10.46 -12.74 53.86
N SER A 599 11.50 -13.16 54.59
CA SER A 599 11.41 -13.71 55.95
C SER A 599 11.01 -12.69 57.03
N ALA A 600 11.08 -11.39 56.75
CA ALA A 600 10.53 -10.37 57.65
C ALA A 600 8.99 -10.43 57.74
N PHE A 601 8.32 -11.07 56.77
CA PHE A 601 6.87 -11.00 56.59
C PHE A 601 6.09 -12.23 57.11
N GLU A 602 6.75 -13.35 57.40
CA GLU A 602 6.11 -14.60 57.88
C GLU A 602 5.18 -14.38 59.08
N ASN A 603 5.59 -13.51 60.01
CA ASN A 603 4.86 -13.19 61.24
C ASN A 603 4.04 -11.88 61.14
N CYS A 604 4.07 -11.19 59.99
CA CYS A 604 3.37 -9.92 59.78
C CYS A 604 1.87 -10.08 59.44
N LEU A 605 1.41 -11.30 59.11
CA LEU A 605 0.04 -11.60 58.68
C LEU A 605 -0.72 -12.47 59.69
N ARG A 606 -1.91 -12.01 60.12
CA ARG A 606 -2.89 -12.84 60.85
C ARG A 606 -4.22 -12.91 60.12
N LYS A 607 -4.56 -14.10 59.62
CA LYS A 607 -5.85 -14.42 59.03
C LYS A 607 -6.89 -14.75 60.11
N THR A 608 -8.08 -14.16 60.01
CA THR A 608 -9.23 -14.44 60.89
C THR A 608 -10.52 -14.62 60.09
N GLY A 609 -11.45 -15.43 60.62
CA GLY A 609 -12.65 -15.90 59.90
C GLY A 609 -12.51 -17.35 59.39
N PRO A 610 -13.43 -17.83 58.55
CA PRO A 610 -13.37 -19.15 57.94
C PRO A 610 -12.25 -19.25 56.88
N ASN A 611 -11.64 -20.43 56.75
CA ASN A 611 -10.60 -20.69 55.75
C ASN A 611 -11.11 -20.63 54.31
N ALA A 612 -12.31 -21.17 54.07
CA ALA A 612 -12.93 -21.30 52.75
C ALA A 612 -14.37 -20.77 52.74
N GLY A 613 -14.56 -19.58 52.16
CA GLY A 613 -15.86 -18.92 51.98
C GLY A 613 -16.52 -18.33 53.23
N GLY A 614 -17.22 -17.22 53.05
CA GLY A 614 -17.71 -16.35 54.13
C GLY A 614 -17.01 -14.99 54.10
N GLU A 615 -16.83 -14.37 55.26
CA GLU A 615 -16.08 -13.12 55.40
C GLU A 615 -14.76 -13.38 56.13
N THR A 616 -13.66 -13.09 55.45
CA THR A 616 -12.28 -13.31 55.93
C THR A 616 -11.62 -11.96 56.14
N SER A 617 -10.94 -11.77 57.27
CA SER A 617 -10.10 -10.60 57.54
C SER A 617 -8.63 -11.00 57.57
N LEU A 618 -7.79 -10.21 56.94
CA LEU A 618 -6.33 -10.33 56.95
C LEU A 618 -5.78 -9.12 57.69
N GLU A 619 -5.32 -9.33 58.91
CA GLU A 619 -4.69 -8.30 59.74
C GLU A 619 -3.20 -8.27 59.43
N ILE A 620 -2.70 -7.13 58.97
CA ILE A 620 -1.29 -6.93 58.61
C ILE A 620 -0.67 -5.98 59.63
N THR A 621 0.50 -6.35 60.16
CA THR A 621 1.33 -5.51 61.03
C THR A 621 2.70 -5.35 60.41
N LEU A 622 3.02 -4.16 59.92
CA LEU A 622 4.26 -3.84 59.23
C LEU A 622 5.36 -3.45 60.25
N PRO A 623 6.62 -3.85 60.01
CA PRO A 623 7.69 -3.65 61.00
C PRO A 623 8.32 -2.25 60.97
N LYS A 624 8.27 -1.55 59.83
CA LYS A 624 8.96 -0.26 59.61
C LYS A 624 8.07 0.76 58.89
N ALA A 625 8.52 2.02 58.85
CA ALA A 625 8.02 3.01 57.91
C ALA A 625 8.53 2.69 56.48
N GLY A 626 7.70 2.94 55.47
CA GLY A 626 8.02 2.64 54.06
C GLY A 626 6.80 2.23 53.23
N GLU A 627 7.06 1.91 51.96
CA GLU A 627 6.06 1.36 51.04
C GLU A 627 6.11 -0.18 51.04
N TYR A 628 4.93 -0.79 51.03
CA TYR A 628 4.73 -2.24 51.00
C TYR A 628 3.65 -2.60 49.99
N SER A 629 3.83 -3.67 49.22
CA SER A 629 2.75 -4.28 48.45
C SER A 629 2.15 -5.46 49.22
N ALA A 630 0.85 -5.68 49.04
CA ALA A 630 0.17 -6.89 49.49
C ALA A 630 -0.70 -7.45 48.33
N SER A 631 -0.31 -8.60 47.81
CA SER A 631 -0.97 -9.27 46.68
C SER A 631 -1.83 -10.41 47.21
N ILE A 632 -3.14 -10.33 46.95
CA ILE A 632 -4.14 -11.27 47.45
C ILE A 632 -4.48 -12.27 46.36
N TYR A 633 -4.27 -13.55 46.69
CA TYR A 633 -4.52 -14.68 45.80
C TYR A 633 -5.67 -15.52 46.30
N ALA A 634 -6.39 -16.14 45.37
CA ALA A 634 -7.50 -17.04 45.64
C ALA A 634 -7.23 -18.44 45.06
N ARG A 635 -7.58 -19.47 45.83
CA ARG A 635 -7.54 -20.88 45.44
C ARG A 635 -8.96 -21.45 45.42
N ARG A 636 -9.27 -22.36 44.49
CA ARG A 636 -10.49 -23.19 44.58
C ARG A 636 -10.16 -24.52 45.25
N THR A 637 -11.02 -25.02 46.13
CA THR A 637 -10.84 -26.34 46.77
C THR A 637 -11.02 -27.53 45.80
N GLU A 638 -11.42 -27.27 44.57
CA GLU A 638 -11.50 -28.23 43.45
C GLU A 638 -10.26 -28.22 42.52
N ASP A 639 -9.38 -27.22 42.67
CA ASP A 639 -8.20 -26.96 41.83
C ASP A 639 -7.02 -26.59 42.76
N PRO A 640 -6.56 -27.51 43.63
CA PRO A 640 -5.71 -27.17 44.79
C PRO A 640 -4.28 -26.74 44.43
N ASP A 641 -3.84 -27.06 43.21
CA ASP A 641 -2.48 -26.81 42.74
C ASP A 641 -2.30 -25.37 42.20
N ARG A 642 -3.40 -24.69 41.86
CA ARG A 642 -3.40 -23.40 41.16
C ARG A 642 -4.01 -22.28 42.01
N ILE A 643 -3.32 -21.15 42.04
CA ILE A 643 -3.83 -19.89 42.58
C ILE A 643 -3.99 -18.83 41.48
N TYR A 644 -4.77 -17.80 41.80
CA TYR A 644 -5.12 -16.72 40.90
C TYR A 644 -5.12 -15.38 41.67
N ASN A 645 -4.45 -14.35 41.16
CA ASN A 645 -4.48 -13.01 41.74
C ASN A 645 -5.90 -12.39 41.67
N VAL A 646 -6.38 -11.85 42.79
CA VAL A 646 -7.72 -11.26 42.91
C VAL A 646 -7.74 -9.83 43.46
N HIS A 647 -6.71 -9.37 44.17
CA HIS A 647 -6.64 -7.97 44.61
C HIS A 647 -5.22 -7.57 45.01
N ASN A 648 -4.77 -6.38 44.61
CA ASN A 648 -3.45 -5.86 45.00
C ASN A 648 -3.56 -4.54 45.75
N TYR A 649 -2.72 -4.39 46.78
CA TYR A 649 -2.67 -3.18 47.61
C TYR A 649 -1.26 -2.58 47.61
N LEU A 650 -1.21 -1.25 47.73
CA LEU A 650 -0.02 -0.49 48.08
C LEU A 650 -0.29 0.16 49.45
N ILE A 651 0.49 -0.23 50.45
CA ILE A 651 0.35 0.18 51.84
C ILE A 651 1.54 1.07 52.20
N ILE A 652 1.27 2.32 52.56
CA ILE A 652 2.28 3.30 52.98
C ILE A 652 2.25 3.39 54.51
N SER A 653 3.29 2.85 55.16
CA SER A 653 3.48 2.90 56.61
C SER A 653 4.29 4.13 57.01
N LYS A 654 3.83 4.86 58.04
CA LYS A 654 4.56 6.00 58.61
C LYS A 654 5.23 5.69 59.97
N ALA A 655 5.16 4.44 60.44
CA ALA A 655 5.59 4.05 61.78
C ALA A 655 6.68 2.96 61.77
N ASP A 656 7.79 3.22 62.47
CA ASP A 656 8.77 2.20 62.84
C ASP A 656 8.33 1.50 64.14
N ARG A 657 8.21 0.18 64.13
CA ARG A 657 7.82 -0.61 65.31
C ARG A 657 9.01 -1.37 65.90
N SER A 658 9.45 -0.96 67.09
CA SER A 658 10.47 -1.65 67.89
C SER A 658 10.04 -3.05 68.36
N ASP A 659 8.74 -3.31 68.40
CA ASP A 659 8.14 -4.46 69.10
C ASP A 659 7.85 -5.64 68.17
N ALA A 660 8.19 -5.52 66.88
CA ALA A 660 8.31 -6.67 65.99
C ALA A 660 9.58 -7.44 66.34
N ASP A 661 9.45 -8.68 66.85
CA ASP A 661 10.58 -9.55 67.19
C ASP A 661 11.26 -10.08 65.92
N VAL A 662 12.01 -9.19 65.24
CA VAL A 662 12.93 -9.52 64.15
C VAL A 662 14.13 -10.23 64.77
N SER A 663 13.88 -11.44 65.28
CA SER A 663 14.89 -12.27 65.91
C SER A 663 15.91 -12.64 64.83
N ASN A 664 17.12 -12.09 64.93
CA ASN A 664 18.18 -12.24 63.94
C ASN A 664 18.83 -13.63 64.03
N LYS A 665 18.01 -14.67 63.82
CA LYS A 665 18.28 -16.08 64.09
C LYS A 665 19.00 -16.76 62.93
N GLY A 666 20.20 -16.25 62.67
CA GLY A 666 21.21 -16.94 61.90
C GLY A 666 21.07 -16.82 60.39
N LEU A 667 22.23 -16.81 59.75
CA LEU A 667 22.39 -17.20 58.36
C LEU A 667 22.15 -18.72 58.26
N ASN A 668 20.88 -19.13 58.27
CA ASN A 668 20.53 -20.24 57.39
C ASN A 668 20.65 -19.67 55.98
N GLU A 669 21.50 -20.28 55.16
CA GLU A 669 21.53 -20.01 53.74
C GLU A 669 20.10 -20.21 53.20
N LYS A 670 19.54 -19.19 52.51
CA LYS A 670 18.37 -19.42 51.64
C LYS A 670 18.76 -20.61 50.77
N PRO A 671 17.95 -21.68 50.66
CA PRO A 671 18.29 -22.79 49.80
C PRO A 671 18.48 -22.22 48.39
N GLU A 672 19.71 -22.26 47.87
CA GLU A 672 19.97 -21.91 46.47
C GLU A 672 19.02 -22.77 45.64
N MET A 673 18.13 -22.11 44.89
CA MET A 673 17.26 -22.79 43.93
C MET A 673 18.17 -23.57 42.99
N PRO A 674 18.21 -24.92 43.09
CA PRO A 674 19.27 -25.65 42.42
C PRO A 674 19.04 -25.60 40.91
N ASP A 675 20.14 -25.45 40.18
CA ASP A 675 20.21 -25.30 38.72
C ASP A 675 19.19 -26.22 38.02
N VAL A 676 18.09 -25.64 37.54
CA VAL A 676 16.84 -26.37 37.29
C VAL A 676 17.03 -27.28 36.08
N ASP A 677 16.99 -28.60 36.32
CA ASP A 677 17.22 -29.63 35.30
C ASP A 677 16.35 -29.37 34.07
N LYS A 678 17.01 -29.14 32.93
CA LYS A 678 16.45 -28.38 31.80
C LYS A 678 15.01 -28.78 31.48
N PRO A 679 14.04 -27.85 31.55
CA PRO A 679 12.62 -28.20 31.57
C PRO A 679 12.20 -29.01 30.36
N LYS A 680 11.51 -30.11 30.62
CA LYS A 680 11.26 -31.15 29.62
C LYS A 680 10.00 -30.81 28.84
N VAL A 681 10.20 -30.15 27.71
CA VAL A 681 9.17 -29.90 26.70
C VAL A 681 8.73 -31.23 26.10
N THR A 682 7.43 -31.47 26.07
CA THR A 682 6.84 -32.68 25.47
C THR A 682 6.00 -32.31 24.23
N HIS A 683 5.83 -33.27 23.30
CA HIS A 683 5.20 -33.10 21.97
C HIS A 683 3.71 -32.65 21.94
N LYS A 684 3.17 -32.06 23.02
CA LYS A 684 1.75 -31.67 23.15
C LYS A 684 1.52 -30.31 23.84
N GLY A 685 2.51 -29.41 23.85
CA GLY A 685 2.37 -28.10 24.54
C GLY A 685 2.37 -28.22 26.07
N THR A 686 2.96 -29.29 26.61
CA THR A 686 3.09 -29.53 28.04
C THR A 686 4.55 -29.41 28.49
N VAL A 687 4.77 -28.60 29.52
CA VAL A 687 6.07 -28.35 30.14
C VAL A 687 6.10 -29.02 31.49
N GLU A 688 7.17 -29.76 31.78
CA GLU A 688 7.41 -30.36 33.09
C GLU A 688 8.72 -29.79 33.69
N ILE A 689 8.58 -29.08 34.82
CA ILE A 689 9.66 -28.51 35.64
C ILE A 689 9.83 -29.42 36.87
N ARG A 690 11.08 -29.63 37.29
CA ARG A 690 11.43 -30.48 38.44
C ARG A 690 12.03 -29.63 39.56
N LEU A 691 11.64 -29.92 40.78
CA LEU A 691 12.04 -29.20 41.99
C LEU A 691 12.42 -30.20 43.11
N PRO A 692 13.34 -29.84 44.02
CA PRO A 692 13.63 -30.67 45.18
C PRO A 692 12.43 -30.78 46.13
N LYS A 693 12.36 -31.88 46.88
CA LYS A 693 11.40 -32.08 47.98
C LYS A 693 11.75 -31.30 49.27
N SER A 694 12.45 -30.17 49.15
CA SER A 694 12.77 -29.28 50.29
C SER A 694 11.64 -28.33 50.66
N PHE A 695 10.64 -28.17 49.78
CA PHE A 695 9.50 -27.28 49.95
C PHE A 695 8.24 -28.06 50.38
N GLU A 696 7.38 -27.43 51.18
CA GLU A 696 6.07 -27.97 51.56
C GLU A 696 4.94 -27.05 51.07
N ASN A 697 3.70 -27.54 51.03
CA ASN A 697 2.51 -26.72 50.70
C ASN A 697 2.61 -25.88 49.40
N LEU A 698 3.28 -26.43 48.37
CA LEU A 698 3.48 -25.77 47.08
C LEU A 698 2.17 -25.45 46.35
N MET A 699 2.14 -24.29 45.69
CA MET A 699 1.13 -23.86 44.73
C MET A 699 1.80 -23.09 43.58
N ALA A 700 1.11 -22.93 42.45
CA ALA A 700 1.58 -22.05 41.37
C ALA A 700 0.49 -21.09 40.85
N GLU A 701 0.91 -19.89 40.46
CA GLU A 701 0.16 -19.05 39.53
C GLU A 701 0.68 -19.27 38.11
N LEU A 702 -0.23 -19.32 37.13
CA LEU A 702 0.10 -19.36 35.71
C LEU A 702 -0.80 -18.35 34.98
N GLN A 703 -0.20 -17.40 34.26
CA GLN A 703 -0.90 -16.33 33.55
C GLN A 703 -0.24 -16.05 32.19
N LYS A 704 -1.01 -15.87 31.13
CA LYS A 704 -0.53 -15.31 29.86
C LYS A 704 -0.33 -13.79 29.99
N LYS A 705 0.84 -13.29 29.61
CA LYS A 705 1.18 -11.86 29.65
C LYS A 705 0.23 -11.07 28.75
N ASN A 706 -0.25 -9.92 29.23
CA ASN A 706 -1.25 -9.08 28.55
C ASN A 706 -2.57 -9.81 28.17
N SER A 707 -3.06 -10.77 28.98
CA SER A 707 -4.31 -11.49 28.74
C SER A 707 -5.29 -11.44 29.94
N ASN A 708 -6.59 -11.47 29.64
CA ASN A 708 -7.67 -11.79 30.59
C ASN A 708 -8.02 -13.29 30.54
N ASP A 709 -7.09 -14.16 30.91
CA ASP A 709 -7.26 -15.62 30.75
C ASP A 709 -8.54 -16.19 31.39
N PRO A 710 -9.16 -17.22 30.79
CA PRO A 710 -10.23 -17.99 31.44
C PRO A 710 -9.71 -18.84 32.60
N VAL A 711 -10.58 -19.11 33.58
CA VAL A 711 -10.29 -20.02 34.71
C VAL A 711 -10.34 -21.48 34.22
N LYS A 712 -9.21 -21.95 33.66
CA LYS A 712 -8.99 -23.34 33.22
C LYS A 712 -8.49 -24.19 34.40
N THR A 713 -9.36 -25.01 34.99
CA THR A 713 -8.97 -26.03 35.99
C THR A 713 -7.99 -27.04 35.41
N GLN A 714 -7.10 -27.61 36.22
CA GLN A 714 -6.09 -28.62 35.82
C GLN A 714 -5.02 -28.14 34.83
N GLN A 715 -4.98 -26.85 34.46
CA GLN A 715 -3.93 -26.30 33.60
C GLN A 715 -2.54 -26.32 34.27
N VAL A 716 -2.52 -26.33 35.60
CA VAL A 716 -1.37 -26.67 36.44
C VAL A 716 -1.65 -28.02 37.10
N THR A 717 -0.64 -28.85 37.27
CA THR A 717 -0.70 -30.04 38.13
C THR A 717 0.62 -30.24 38.87
N LEU A 718 0.56 -30.35 40.19
CA LEU A 718 1.69 -30.65 41.07
C LEU A 718 1.67 -32.14 41.45
N ARG A 719 2.81 -32.84 41.33
CA ARG A 719 2.94 -34.24 41.77
C ARG A 719 4.26 -34.50 42.44
N GLU A 720 4.25 -35.35 43.46
CA GLU A 720 5.47 -35.94 44.02
C GLU A 720 5.79 -37.23 43.25
N ASP A 721 7.03 -37.38 42.77
CA ASP A 721 7.55 -38.63 42.21
C ASP A 721 9.04 -38.79 42.53
N GLY A 722 9.49 -40.00 42.86
CA GLY A 722 10.90 -40.34 43.11
C GLY A 722 11.62 -39.65 44.28
N GLY A 723 11.05 -38.60 44.89
CA GLY A 723 11.73 -37.67 45.80
C GLY A 723 11.91 -36.25 45.24
N GLU A 724 11.31 -35.95 44.08
CA GLU A 724 11.19 -34.64 43.44
C GLU A 724 9.72 -34.20 43.40
N TYR A 725 9.48 -32.89 43.32
CA TYR A 725 8.20 -32.35 42.84
C TYR A 725 8.28 -32.12 41.34
N ILE A 726 7.24 -32.55 40.61
CA ILE A 726 7.04 -32.27 39.19
C ILE A 726 5.91 -31.24 39.10
N VAL A 727 6.26 -30.03 38.63
CA VAL A 727 5.28 -29.02 38.20
C VAL A 727 5.02 -29.25 36.72
N ARG A 728 3.80 -29.65 36.39
CA ARG A 728 3.35 -29.79 35.00
C ARG A 728 2.41 -28.64 34.68
N ILE A 729 2.66 -27.96 33.57
CA ILE A 729 1.75 -26.96 33.02
C ILE A 729 1.32 -27.31 31.59
N GLU A 730 0.06 -27.01 31.27
CA GLU A 730 -0.49 -27.13 29.92
C GLU A 730 -0.58 -25.73 29.30
N VAL A 731 0.10 -25.52 28.17
CA VAL A 731 0.20 -24.26 27.44
C VAL A 731 -0.49 -24.43 26.07
N PRO A 732 -1.83 -24.26 26.01
CA PRO A 732 -2.63 -24.65 24.83
C PRO A 732 -2.66 -23.61 23.71
N ASP A 733 -2.33 -22.35 24.01
CA ASP A 733 -2.44 -21.20 23.10
C ASP A 733 -1.06 -20.52 22.95
N GLU A 734 -0.80 -19.82 21.84
CA GLU A 734 0.51 -19.18 21.57
C GLU A 734 0.72 -17.90 22.41
N GLY A 735 1.96 -17.65 22.85
CA GLY A 735 2.34 -16.42 23.57
C GLY A 735 3.41 -16.58 24.64
N GLU A 736 3.57 -15.52 25.45
CA GLU A 736 4.45 -15.44 26.62
C GLU A 736 3.62 -15.68 27.89
N TYR A 737 4.01 -16.67 28.70
CA TYR A 737 3.36 -17.05 29.95
C TYR A 737 4.30 -16.87 31.14
N LEU A 738 3.76 -16.38 32.25
CA LEU A 738 4.46 -16.26 33.52
C LEU A 738 3.97 -17.37 34.46
N LEU A 739 4.91 -18.18 34.97
CA LEU A 739 4.69 -19.21 35.97
C LEU A 739 5.43 -18.80 37.25
N THR A 740 4.70 -18.50 38.33
CA THR A 740 5.28 -18.16 39.63
C THR A 740 4.95 -19.23 40.66
N LEU A 741 5.95 -19.67 41.41
CA LEU A 741 5.83 -20.73 42.41
C LEU A 741 5.80 -20.15 43.82
N PHE A 742 4.90 -20.66 44.65
CA PHE A 742 4.69 -20.19 46.02
C PHE A 742 4.67 -21.36 47.01
N GLU A 743 5.34 -21.17 48.14
CA GLU A 743 5.15 -21.97 49.36
C GLU A 743 4.16 -21.22 50.28
N HIS A 744 3.29 -21.94 51.00
CA HIS A 744 2.30 -21.32 51.90
C HIS A 744 2.36 -21.81 53.34
N THR A 745 2.13 -20.88 54.25
CA THR A 745 2.02 -21.12 55.70
C THR A 745 0.59 -21.53 56.11
N GLU A 746 0.40 -22.01 57.35
CA GLU A 746 -0.94 -22.18 57.94
C GLU A 746 -1.69 -20.86 58.13
N SER A 747 -0.99 -19.73 58.31
CA SER A 747 -1.61 -18.40 58.43
C SER A 747 -2.11 -17.85 57.08
N GLY A 748 -1.76 -18.49 55.96
CA GLY A 748 -2.12 -18.08 54.61
C GLY A 748 -1.21 -17.01 54.01
N ALA A 749 -0.02 -16.79 54.60
CA ALA A 749 1.05 -16.04 53.95
C ALA A 749 1.69 -16.88 52.84
N LEU A 750 2.09 -16.22 51.75
CA LEU A 750 2.82 -16.80 50.62
C LEU A 750 4.27 -16.34 50.59
N SER A 751 5.18 -17.28 50.33
CA SER A 751 6.59 -17.03 50.04
C SER A 751 6.86 -17.34 48.58
N ASN A 752 7.26 -16.34 47.80
CA ASN A 752 7.56 -16.46 46.37
C ASN A 752 8.94 -17.11 46.17
N LEU A 753 8.94 -18.34 45.65
CA LEU A 753 10.12 -19.19 45.47
C LEU A 753 10.88 -18.87 44.18
N GLY A 754 10.17 -18.35 43.16
CA GLY A 754 10.74 -18.04 41.85
C GLY A 754 9.68 -17.93 40.76
N THR A 755 10.02 -17.14 39.74
CA THR A 755 9.21 -16.95 38.53
C THR A 755 9.94 -17.49 37.31
N TYR A 756 9.20 -18.02 36.36
CA TYR A 756 9.68 -18.54 35.08
C TYR A 756 8.88 -17.92 33.93
N THR A 757 9.57 -17.31 32.96
CA THR A 757 8.96 -16.98 31.67
C THR A 757 8.92 -18.22 30.79
N VAL A 758 7.78 -18.51 30.17
CA VAL A 758 7.53 -19.66 29.29
C VAL A 758 7.00 -19.15 27.95
N TYR A 759 7.77 -19.32 26.88
CA TYR A 759 7.41 -18.89 25.53
C TYR A 759 6.86 -20.07 24.72
N SER A 760 5.81 -19.86 23.92
CA SER A 760 5.27 -20.85 22.99
C SER A 760 5.26 -20.29 21.56
N GLU A 761 6.13 -20.82 20.69
CA GLU A 761 6.30 -20.38 19.29
C GLU A 761 5.66 -21.33 18.26
N PRO A 762 5.05 -20.80 17.17
CA PRO A 762 4.60 -21.60 16.04
C PRO A 762 5.76 -22.06 15.13
N MET A 763 5.93 -23.37 14.97
CA MET A 763 6.70 -23.95 13.86
C MET A 763 5.95 -25.11 13.19
N ALA A 764 6.21 -25.31 11.90
CA ALA A 764 5.49 -26.22 11.00
C ALA A 764 5.69 -27.74 11.27
N SER A 765 6.13 -28.13 12.46
CA SER A 765 6.28 -29.55 12.86
C SER A 765 6.16 -29.83 14.36
N ALA A 766 6.52 -28.88 15.23
CA ALA A 766 6.25 -28.91 16.68
C ALA A 766 6.43 -27.51 17.29
N PRO A 767 5.70 -27.14 18.36
CA PRO A 767 5.98 -25.91 19.10
C PRO A 767 7.33 -26.03 19.83
N VAL A 768 8.17 -25.01 19.71
CA VAL A 768 9.35 -24.85 20.57
C VAL A 768 8.90 -24.11 21.82
N ILE A 769 9.22 -24.65 22.99
CA ILE A 769 9.01 -23.96 24.26
C ILE A 769 10.36 -23.62 24.87
N VAL A 770 10.57 -22.32 25.10
CA VAL A 770 11.73 -21.80 25.84
C VAL A 770 11.27 -21.42 27.24
N VAL A 771 12.03 -21.82 28.25
CA VAL A 771 11.80 -21.45 29.64
C VAL A 771 13.04 -20.76 30.18
N SER A 772 12.86 -19.60 30.80
CA SER A 772 13.90 -18.88 31.53
C SER A 772 13.44 -18.64 32.96
N GLN A 773 14.24 -19.11 33.93
CA GLN A 773 14.09 -18.69 35.33
C GLN A 773 14.46 -17.19 35.45
N GLU A 774 13.78 -16.49 36.34
CA GLU A 774 14.02 -15.07 36.60
C GLU A 774 14.80 -14.90 37.91
N ASP A 775 15.97 -14.25 37.82
CA ASP A 775 16.69 -13.80 39.01
C ASP A 775 15.87 -12.71 39.73
N LYS A 776 15.64 -12.86 41.05
CA LYS A 776 15.02 -11.77 41.84
C LYS A 776 15.90 -10.51 41.69
N PRO A 777 15.34 -9.33 41.30
CA PRO A 777 16.15 -8.15 41.00
C PRO A 777 16.91 -7.69 42.24
N GLY A 778 18.25 -7.78 42.19
CA GLY A 778 19.12 -7.44 43.31
C GLY A 778 19.14 -5.94 43.60
N TYR A 779 18.36 -5.51 44.60
CA TYR A 779 18.26 -4.11 45.02
C TYR A 779 19.45 -3.61 45.85
N GLY A 780 20.64 -3.71 45.25
CA GLY A 780 21.76 -2.80 45.49
C GLY A 780 22.79 -3.18 46.55
N GLU A 781 23.98 -3.57 46.09
CA GLU A 781 25.22 -3.11 46.72
C GLU A 781 25.97 -2.19 45.73
N GLN A 782 26.43 -1.03 46.23
CA GLN A 782 27.46 -0.24 45.56
C GLN A 782 28.82 -0.68 46.11
N SER A 783 29.44 -1.70 45.49
CA SER A 783 30.83 -2.04 45.82
C SER A 783 31.75 -0.86 45.49
N SER A 784 32.59 -0.50 46.46
CA SER A 784 33.31 0.78 46.46
C SER A 784 34.70 0.69 45.83
N ASP A 785 34.81 0.16 44.60
CA ASP A 785 36.09 0.00 43.88
C ASP A 785 36.38 1.15 42.90
N LYS A 786 36.35 2.38 43.44
CA LYS A 786 37.12 3.48 42.86
C LYS A 786 38.57 3.37 43.31
N ASP A 787 39.40 2.62 42.56
CA ASP A 787 40.84 2.91 42.42
C ASP A 787 41.61 2.08 41.35
N GLU A 788 40.95 1.23 40.53
CA GLU A 788 41.68 0.40 39.51
C GLU A 788 41.30 0.66 38.03
N LEU A 789 40.68 1.80 37.68
CA LEU A 789 40.29 2.12 36.29
C LEU A 789 40.89 3.40 35.67
N GLU A 790 41.89 4.04 36.30
CA GLU A 790 42.59 5.21 35.72
C GLU A 790 44.07 4.94 35.33
N SER A 791 44.57 3.71 35.49
CA SER A 791 46.01 3.39 35.34
C SER A 791 46.44 2.85 33.97
N ARG A 792 45.51 2.69 33.00
CA ARG A 792 45.78 1.97 31.72
C ARG A 792 45.29 2.64 30.42
N ILE A 793 45.01 3.95 30.42
CA ILE A 793 44.72 4.70 29.17
C ILE A 793 45.82 5.72 28.87
N SER A 794 47.07 5.24 28.77
CA SER A 794 48.14 5.96 28.07
C SER A 794 49.29 5.02 27.67
N GLU A 795 49.14 4.29 26.57
CA GLU A 795 50.17 4.27 25.50
C GLU A 795 49.73 3.49 24.25
N GLN A 796 50.16 4.04 23.10
CA GLN A 796 50.40 3.38 21.80
C GLN A 796 49.21 2.73 21.06
N SER A 797 48.92 3.32 19.90
CA SER A 797 48.06 2.82 18.83
C SER A 797 48.77 1.77 17.96
N GLU A 798 48.09 0.68 17.61
CA GLU A 798 48.32 -0.05 16.35
C GLU A 798 47.07 -0.86 15.94
N GLU A 799 47.09 -1.48 14.75
CA GLU A 799 45.90 -2.05 14.08
C GLU A 799 45.37 -3.37 14.69
N PRO A 800 44.07 -3.70 14.56
CA PRO A 800 43.49 -4.90 15.16
C PRO A 800 43.79 -6.20 14.37
N PRO A 801 44.42 -7.22 14.98
CA PRO A 801 44.51 -8.58 14.42
C PRO A 801 43.19 -9.37 14.64
N PRO A 802 42.95 -10.46 13.90
CA PRO A 802 41.65 -11.15 13.87
C PRO A 802 41.42 -12.10 15.05
N VAL A 803 40.18 -12.13 15.56
CA VAL A 803 39.75 -13.11 16.58
C VAL A 803 39.36 -14.43 15.91
N THR A 804 40.03 -15.52 16.28
CA THR A 804 39.75 -16.87 15.78
C THR A 804 38.86 -17.66 16.75
N ASN A 805 37.66 -18.03 16.34
CA ASN A 805 36.83 -19.00 17.08
C ASN A 805 37.40 -20.42 16.95
N GLN A 806 37.91 -20.97 18.06
CA GLN A 806 38.30 -22.38 18.17
C GLN A 806 37.24 -23.17 18.94
N MET A 807 36.27 -23.74 18.22
CA MET A 807 35.53 -24.92 18.70
C MET A 807 36.43 -26.15 18.60
N SER A 808 36.25 -27.14 19.49
CA SER A 808 36.99 -28.40 19.40
C SER A 808 36.58 -29.22 18.18
N ALA A 809 37.46 -30.16 17.79
CA ALA A 809 37.17 -31.10 16.70
C ALA A 809 36.10 -32.14 17.08
N GLU A 810 35.93 -32.43 18.37
CA GLU A 810 35.00 -33.44 18.88
C GLU A 810 33.55 -32.92 18.89
N GLU A 811 33.32 -31.65 19.27
CA GLU A 811 32.01 -31.00 19.21
C GLU A 811 31.46 -30.97 17.77
N LYS A 812 32.31 -30.63 16.80
CA LYS A 812 31.93 -30.65 15.37
C LYS A 812 31.59 -32.05 14.87
N LYS A 813 32.33 -33.07 15.30
CA LYS A 813 32.06 -34.46 14.93
C LYS A 813 30.71 -34.93 15.49
N LYS A 814 30.43 -34.63 16.75
CA LYS A 814 29.18 -35.03 17.43
C LYS A 814 27.94 -34.41 16.75
N LEU A 815 28.00 -33.12 16.44
CA LEU A 815 26.94 -32.38 15.73
C LEU A 815 26.70 -32.89 14.29
N GLU A 816 27.71 -33.46 13.63
CA GLU A 816 27.59 -34.03 12.28
C GLU A 816 27.18 -35.51 12.27
N GLU A 817 27.30 -36.23 13.40
CA GLU A 817 26.77 -37.58 13.58
C GLU A 817 25.28 -37.54 13.96
N GLU A 818 24.86 -36.64 14.86
CA GLU A 818 23.45 -36.41 15.20
C GLU A 818 22.62 -35.98 13.97
N LYS A 819 23.15 -35.08 13.13
CA LYS A 819 22.50 -34.65 11.88
C LYS A 819 22.41 -35.72 10.79
N LYS A 820 23.05 -36.88 10.95
CA LYS A 820 22.91 -38.03 10.02
C LYS A 820 21.89 -39.07 10.49
N LEU A 821 21.45 -39.01 11.75
CA LEU A 821 20.46 -39.95 12.29
C LEU A 821 19.02 -39.49 12.04
N ALA A 822 18.77 -38.18 11.99
CA ALA A 822 17.43 -37.58 11.85
C ALA A 822 16.91 -37.46 10.39
N ALA A 823 17.45 -38.23 9.44
CA ALA A 823 17.23 -38.02 7.99
C ALA A 823 16.71 -39.26 7.23
N ASN A 824 16.07 -40.22 7.92
CA ASN A 824 15.53 -41.42 7.28
C ASN A 824 14.31 -42.01 8.02
N GLU A 825 13.21 -41.25 8.09
CA GLU A 825 11.89 -41.80 8.39
C GLU A 825 10.80 -41.06 7.58
N GLU A 826 9.71 -41.77 7.29
CA GLU A 826 8.50 -41.34 6.56
C GLU A 826 8.62 -40.67 5.17
N LEU A 827 8.37 -41.47 4.12
CA LEU A 827 7.25 -41.17 3.20
C LEU A 827 6.78 -42.43 2.45
N HIS A 828 5.51 -42.79 2.62
CA HIS A 828 4.86 -43.91 1.92
C HIS A 828 3.36 -43.66 1.70
N CYS A 829 2.78 -44.44 0.78
CA CYS A 829 1.45 -44.27 0.17
C CYS A 829 1.31 -43.05 -0.76
N SER A 830 0.54 -43.11 -1.86
CA SER A 830 -0.32 -44.19 -2.38
C SER A 830 -0.21 -44.39 -3.91
N HIS A 831 -0.78 -45.49 -4.40
CA HIS A 831 -0.90 -45.88 -5.82
C HIS A 831 -2.06 -45.09 -6.51
N ASN A 832 -2.40 -45.21 -7.81
CA ASN A 832 -2.00 -46.13 -8.90
C ASN A 832 -2.31 -45.49 -10.28
N ASP A 833 -1.70 -45.98 -11.38
CA ASP A 833 -2.40 -46.44 -12.61
C ASP A 833 -1.41 -46.70 -13.79
N ASP A 834 -1.78 -47.69 -14.62
CA ASP A 834 -1.01 -48.32 -15.72
C ASP A 834 -1.45 -47.70 -17.10
N PRO A 835 -0.98 -48.12 -18.32
CA PRO A 835 -0.30 -49.38 -18.67
C PRO A 835 0.87 -49.34 -19.68
N ASP A 836 1.29 -50.57 -20.01
CA ASP A 836 1.89 -51.09 -21.25
C ASP A 836 3.41 -51.37 -21.29
N ILE A 837 3.69 -52.60 -21.73
CA ILE A 837 4.98 -53.31 -21.73
C ILE A 837 5.21 -53.86 -23.13
N GLU A 838 6.44 -53.81 -23.65
CA GLU A 838 6.92 -54.85 -24.57
C GLU A 838 8.44 -55.07 -24.46
N THR A 839 8.94 -56.15 -25.07
CA THR A 839 9.97 -57.01 -24.44
C THR A 839 11.07 -57.48 -25.41
N ILE A 840 12.15 -58.09 -24.86
CA ILE A 840 13.08 -59.06 -25.52
C ILE A 840 14.09 -58.44 -26.53
N PRO A 841 15.30 -59.02 -26.80
CA PRO A 841 15.87 -60.32 -26.37
C PRO A 841 17.19 -60.29 -25.55
N LEU A 842 17.58 -61.48 -25.07
CA LEU A 842 18.90 -61.83 -24.49
C LEU A 842 19.87 -62.38 -25.57
N MET A 843 21.18 -62.44 -25.24
CA MET A 843 22.11 -63.55 -25.51
C MET A 843 23.48 -63.27 -24.83
N GLU A 844 24.29 -64.24 -24.37
CA GLU A 844 24.02 -65.51 -23.68
C GLU A 844 25.32 -65.99 -22.96
N LEU A 845 25.23 -66.98 -22.05
CA LEU A 845 26.39 -67.58 -21.34
C LEU A 845 26.90 -68.85 -22.05
N PRO A 846 28.11 -69.33 -21.71
CA PRO A 846 28.26 -70.72 -21.25
C PRO A 846 29.12 -70.89 -19.97
N PRO A 847 29.09 -72.08 -19.29
CA PRO A 847 29.10 -72.10 -17.82
C PRO A 847 30.04 -73.16 -17.15
N ASN A 848 29.75 -73.46 -15.87
CA ASN A 848 30.29 -74.51 -14.97
C ASN A 848 31.61 -74.16 -14.24
N ASP A 849 31.89 -74.62 -13.00
CA ASP A 849 31.33 -75.80 -12.28
C ASP A 849 30.96 -75.60 -10.79
N VAL A 850 30.24 -76.62 -10.29
CA VAL A 850 29.86 -77.04 -8.92
C VAL A 850 30.95 -76.86 -7.82
N GLY A 851 30.67 -76.67 -6.51
CA GLY A 851 29.43 -76.44 -5.75
C GLY A 851 29.42 -76.98 -4.28
N LYS A 852 28.40 -76.58 -3.49
CA LYS A 852 27.87 -77.14 -2.19
C LYS A 852 28.66 -77.07 -0.84
N THR A 853 27.92 -76.65 0.21
CA THR A 853 27.93 -77.07 1.65
C THR A 853 29.19 -76.79 2.51
N GLU A 854 29.13 -76.59 3.85
CA GLU A 854 28.04 -76.67 4.83
C GLU A 854 28.24 -75.72 6.05
N ASN A 855 27.28 -75.68 6.99
CA ASN A 855 27.31 -74.85 8.21
C ASN A 855 27.62 -75.69 9.46
N VAL A 856 28.61 -75.30 10.29
CA VAL A 856 28.80 -75.77 11.68
C VAL A 856 29.33 -74.60 12.55
N GLN A 857 29.09 -74.65 13.86
CA GLN A 857 29.27 -73.57 14.84
C GLN A 857 30.11 -74.05 16.05
N GLU A 858 30.66 -73.11 16.85
CA GLU A 858 31.52 -73.31 18.05
C GLU A 858 32.95 -73.83 17.74
N ASP A 859 34.03 -73.58 18.51
CA ASP A 859 34.21 -73.04 19.87
C ASP A 859 35.62 -72.35 20.02
N ARG A 860 35.80 -71.58 21.10
CA ARG A 860 37.04 -71.27 21.85
C ARG A 860 38.39 -70.87 21.18
N SER A 861 38.81 -69.65 21.57
CA SER A 861 40.12 -69.28 22.14
C SER A 861 41.34 -68.95 21.25
N VAL A 862 42.16 -68.03 21.79
CA VAL A 862 43.31 -67.33 21.17
C VAL A 862 44.60 -68.16 21.27
N PRO A 863 45.52 -68.09 20.28
CA PRO A 863 46.86 -67.60 20.58
C PRO A 863 47.34 -66.47 19.63
N GLN A 864 48.37 -65.74 20.08
CA GLN A 864 48.92 -64.57 19.38
C GLN A 864 49.93 -64.96 18.29
N THR A 865 50.01 -64.18 17.21
CA THR A 865 51.29 -63.68 16.66
C THR A 865 51.03 -62.64 15.56
N THR A 866 51.61 -61.45 15.68
CA THR A 866 51.62 -60.45 14.60
C THR A 866 52.92 -60.59 13.79
N PRO A 867 52.87 -60.91 12.48
CA PRO A 867 54.06 -60.90 11.65
C PRO A 867 54.52 -59.46 11.37
N PHE A 868 55.82 -59.21 11.49
CA PHE A 868 56.43 -57.93 11.15
C PHE A 868 56.46 -57.77 9.61
N LEU A 869 55.90 -56.69 9.07
CA LEU A 869 56.13 -56.28 7.68
C LEU A 869 57.49 -55.58 7.57
N SER A 870 58.08 -55.54 6.37
CA SER A 870 59.35 -54.82 6.16
C SER A 870 59.12 -53.31 5.98
N GLU A 871 60.14 -52.49 6.28
CA GLU A 871 60.10 -51.03 6.02
C GLU A 871 59.86 -50.69 4.54
N GLU A 872 60.15 -51.60 3.61
CA GLU A 872 59.90 -51.41 2.17
C GLU A 872 58.43 -51.71 1.83
N ASP A 873 57.82 -52.70 2.47
CA ASP A 873 56.40 -53.03 2.32
C ASP A 873 55.50 -51.99 2.98
N GLU A 874 55.87 -51.50 4.18
CA GLU A 874 55.17 -50.38 4.80
C GLU A 874 55.23 -49.11 3.96
N ARG A 875 56.36 -48.85 3.28
CA ARG A 875 56.51 -47.67 2.41
C ARG A 875 55.62 -47.78 1.18
N LYS A 876 55.64 -48.93 0.51
CA LYS A 876 54.73 -49.23 -0.62
C LYS A 876 53.26 -49.16 -0.20
N LEU A 877 52.92 -49.67 0.99
CA LEU A 877 51.56 -49.60 1.52
C LEU A 877 51.10 -48.16 1.73
N ARG A 878 51.95 -47.31 2.36
CA ARG A 878 51.65 -45.88 2.54
C ARG A 878 51.52 -45.13 1.20
N GLU A 879 52.35 -45.45 0.20
CA GLU A 879 52.24 -44.89 -1.15
C GLU A 879 50.91 -45.30 -1.82
N LEU A 880 50.49 -46.57 -1.69
CA LEU A 880 49.22 -47.09 -2.19
C LEU A 880 47.99 -46.54 -1.43
N GLU A 881 48.12 -46.27 -0.14
CA GLU A 881 47.10 -45.60 0.67
C GLU A 881 46.98 -44.11 0.31
N GLU A 882 48.10 -43.39 0.07
CA GLU A 882 48.07 -42.04 -0.46
C GLU A 882 47.46 -41.97 -1.86
N GLU A 883 47.78 -42.92 -2.74
CA GLU A 883 47.22 -42.97 -4.10
C GLU A 883 45.70 -43.20 -4.05
N LYS A 884 45.21 -44.20 -3.30
CA LYS A 884 43.77 -44.42 -3.06
C LYS A 884 43.09 -43.19 -2.44
N LYS A 885 43.75 -42.52 -1.49
CA LYS A 885 43.22 -41.32 -0.83
C LYS A 885 43.13 -40.13 -1.78
N ARG A 886 44.04 -40.02 -2.76
CA ARG A 886 43.96 -39.05 -3.86
C ARG A 886 42.86 -39.41 -4.85
N GLU A 887 42.73 -40.68 -5.25
CA GLU A 887 41.61 -41.14 -6.09
C GLU A 887 40.25 -40.87 -5.44
N GLU A 888 40.11 -41.15 -4.14
CA GLU A 888 38.87 -40.95 -3.40
C GLU A 888 38.55 -39.46 -3.18
N GLN A 889 39.56 -38.63 -2.92
CA GLN A 889 39.40 -37.17 -2.95
C GLN A 889 39.00 -36.67 -4.34
N GLU A 890 39.57 -37.16 -5.44
CA GLU A 890 39.17 -36.74 -6.77
C GLU A 890 37.76 -37.22 -7.11
N LYS A 891 37.39 -38.44 -6.73
CA LYS A 891 36.04 -39.01 -6.85
C LYS A 891 35.02 -38.18 -6.08
N GLN A 892 35.36 -37.71 -4.88
CA GLN A 892 34.53 -36.79 -4.09
C GLN A 892 34.41 -35.42 -4.75
N ARG A 893 35.53 -34.80 -5.20
CA ARG A 893 35.49 -33.51 -5.92
C ARG A 893 34.70 -33.60 -7.23
N ARG A 894 34.78 -34.72 -7.96
CA ARG A 894 33.96 -35.02 -9.15
C ARG A 894 32.47 -35.20 -8.80
N LYS A 895 32.14 -35.72 -7.61
CA LYS A 895 30.76 -35.84 -7.10
C LYS A 895 30.19 -34.47 -6.69
N GLU A 896 30.96 -33.66 -6.00
CA GLU A 896 30.61 -32.28 -5.60
C GLU A 896 30.43 -31.37 -6.82
N ALA A 897 31.36 -31.42 -7.79
CA ALA A 897 31.22 -30.68 -9.05
C ALA A 897 29.94 -31.06 -9.81
N LYS A 898 29.55 -32.35 -9.83
CA LYS A 898 28.28 -32.80 -10.39
C LYS A 898 27.06 -32.27 -9.62
N LYS A 899 27.13 -32.20 -8.28
CA LYS A 899 26.05 -31.63 -7.44
C LYS A 899 25.87 -30.14 -7.71
N ALA A 900 26.95 -29.35 -7.67
CA ALA A 900 26.92 -27.92 -7.96
C ALA A 900 26.43 -27.61 -9.39
N LEU A 901 26.80 -28.44 -10.37
CA LEU A 901 26.32 -28.33 -11.75
C LEU A 901 24.81 -28.59 -11.85
N ALA A 902 24.27 -29.57 -11.12
CA ALA A 902 22.84 -29.85 -11.05
C ALA A 902 22.06 -28.74 -10.32
N GLU A 903 22.63 -28.16 -9.26
CA GLU A 903 22.06 -27.03 -8.52
C GLU A 903 22.00 -25.77 -9.39
N LYS A 904 23.09 -25.43 -10.10
CA LYS A 904 23.09 -24.33 -11.09
C LYS A 904 22.02 -24.54 -12.16
N ARG A 905 21.84 -25.78 -12.65
CA ARG A 905 20.78 -26.11 -13.62
C ARG A 905 19.37 -25.96 -13.04
N ARG A 906 19.16 -26.31 -11.76
CA ARG A 906 17.89 -26.09 -11.05
C ARG A 906 17.59 -24.60 -10.91
N MET A 907 18.58 -23.79 -10.49
CA MET A 907 18.45 -22.34 -10.33
C MET A 907 18.07 -21.65 -11.65
N LEU A 908 18.77 -21.96 -12.75
CA LEU A 908 18.48 -21.39 -14.07
C LEU A 908 17.10 -21.81 -14.61
N ASN A 909 16.65 -23.04 -14.35
CA ASN A 909 15.27 -23.43 -14.68
C ASN A 909 14.23 -22.67 -13.82
N SER A 910 14.56 -22.31 -12.58
CA SER A 910 13.67 -21.52 -11.72
C SER A 910 13.56 -20.09 -12.21
N LYS A 911 14.68 -19.40 -12.49
CA LYS A 911 14.71 -18.07 -13.12
C LYS A 911 13.90 -18.03 -14.42
N LEU A 912 14.12 -19.01 -15.30
CA LEU A 912 13.44 -19.09 -16.59
C LEU A 912 11.94 -19.34 -16.46
N LYS A 913 11.50 -20.05 -15.41
CA LYS A 913 10.07 -20.22 -15.09
C LYS A 913 9.46 -18.90 -14.62
N LEU A 914 10.08 -18.23 -13.65
CA LEU A 914 9.61 -16.94 -13.11
C LEU A 914 9.50 -15.87 -14.21
N ALA A 915 10.51 -15.73 -15.07
CA ALA A 915 10.48 -14.79 -16.20
C ALA A 915 9.44 -15.16 -17.30
N MET A 916 8.97 -16.41 -17.35
CA MET A 916 7.81 -16.80 -18.18
C MET A 916 6.47 -16.46 -17.53
N GLU A 917 6.45 -16.27 -16.21
CA GLU A 917 5.27 -15.97 -15.40
C GLU A 917 5.05 -14.46 -15.23
N SER A 918 6.12 -13.65 -15.10
CA SER A 918 6.08 -12.18 -15.14
C SER A 918 5.66 -11.62 -16.51
N LYS A 919 6.03 -12.33 -17.59
CA LYS A 919 5.72 -11.99 -19.00
C LYS A 919 6.40 -10.70 -19.51
N ASP A 920 7.41 -10.16 -18.81
CA ASP A 920 8.23 -9.07 -19.36
C ASP A 920 9.17 -9.59 -20.47
N PRO A 921 9.16 -9.01 -21.69
CA PRO A 921 10.14 -9.31 -22.72
C PRO A 921 11.60 -9.13 -22.30
N ASN A 922 11.93 -8.22 -21.38
CA ASN A 922 13.32 -7.93 -21.01
C ASN A 922 13.87 -8.99 -20.05
N GLU A 923 13.19 -9.26 -18.94
CA GLU A 923 13.50 -10.36 -18.02
C GLU A 923 13.57 -11.71 -18.75
N LEU A 924 12.58 -11.98 -19.60
CA LEU A 924 12.51 -13.23 -20.37
C LEU A 924 13.70 -13.35 -21.33
N ALA A 925 14.12 -12.26 -21.98
CA ALA A 925 15.33 -12.25 -22.81
C ALA A 925 16.62 -12.45 -21.99
N VAL A 926 16.72 -11.87 -20.79
CA VAL A 926 17.86 -12.07 -19.87
C VAL A 926 17.91 -13.52 -19.38
N ALA A 927 16.79 -14.09 -18.94
CA ALA A 927 16.71 -15.46 -18.43
C ALA A 927 16.98 -16.51 -19.54
N ILE A 928 16.47 -16.29 -20.76
CA ILE A 928 16.84 -17.09 -21.94
C ILE A 928 18.35 -17.05 -22.16
N LYS A 929 18.95 -15.86 -22.15
CA LYS A 929 20.39 -15.71 -22.39
C LYS A 929 21.24 -16.37 -21.30
N GLU A 930 20.93 -16.17 -20.02
CA GLU A 930 21.64 -16.85 -18.92
C GLU A 930 21.57 -18.38 -19.04
N PHE A 931 20.45 -18.91 -19.54
CA PHE A 931 20.30 -20.34 -19.80
C PHE A 931 21.12 -20.79 -21.02
N GLU A 932 21.14 -20.04 -22.11
CA GLU A 932 21.96 -20.34 -23.31
C GLU A 932 23.46 -20.28 -23.02
N ASP A 933 23.93 -19.21 -22.36
CA ASP A 933 25.32 -19.02 -21.93
C ASP A 933 25.79 -20.12 -20.94
N SER A 934 24.86 -20.89 -20.35
CA SER A 934 25.18 -22.04 -19.47
C SER A 934 25.49 -23.35 -20.20
N GLY A 935 25.08 -23.48 -21.47
CA GLY A 935 25.26 -24.71 -22.27
C GLY A 935 24.42 -25.92 -21.81
N PHE A 936 23.44 -25.76 -20.93
CA PHE A 936 22.60 -26.88 -20.47
C PHE A 936 21.54 -27.32 -21.50
N PRO A 937 21.28 -28.63 -21.66
CA PRO A 937 20.24 -29.12 -22.56
C PRO A 937 18.84 -28.86 -21.99
N ASP A 938 17.89 -28.50 -22.86
CA ASP A 938 16.50 -28.17 -22.50
C ASP A 938 15.59 -29.42 -22.48
N ASN A 939 15.83 -30.33 -21.53
CA ASN A 939 15.06 -31.58 -21.41
C ASN A 939 13.56 -31.40 -21.10
N LYS A 940 13.09 -30.19 -20.80
CA LYS A 940 11.66 -29.89 -20.50
C LYS A 940 11.00 -28.98 -21.55
N ASN A 941 11.72 -28.66 -22.62
CA ASN A 941 11.29 -27.72 -23.67
C ASN A 941 10.88 -26.34 -23.09
N ASN A 942 11.53 -25.91 -22.00
CA ASN A 942 11.26 -24.67 -21.27
C ASN A 942 11.92 -23.46 -21.96
N LEU A 943 13.16 -23.60 -22.44
CA LEU A 943 13.84 -22.58 -23.22
C LEU A 943 13.11 -22.32 -24.54
N GLU A 944 12.61 -23.38 -25.17
CA GLU A 944 11.81 -23.29 -26.39
C GLU A 944 10.44 -22.61 -26.16
N LYS A 945 9.77 -22.89 -25.03
CA LYS A 945 8.54 -22.15 -24.62
C LYS A 945 8.84 -20.68 -24.33
N ALA A 946 9.91 -20.40 -23.59
CA ALA A 946 10.36 -19.05 -23.27
C ALA A 946 10.64 -18.22 -24.54
N LYS A 947 11.39 -18.79 -25.50
CA LYS A 947 11.66 -18.16 -26.80
C LYS A 947 10.40 -17.87 -27.60
N LYS A 948 9.44 -18.80 -27.62
CA LYS A 948 8.14 -18.61 -28.29
C LYS A 948 7.31 -17.54 -27.62
N MET A 949 7.28 -17.49 -26.28
CA MET A 949 6.62 -16.43 -25.51
C MET A 949 7.26 -15.06 -25.77
N LEU A 950 8.59 -14.96 -25.77
CA LEU A 950 9.32 -13.72 -26.09
C LEU A 950 9.00 -13.22 -27.52
N MET A 951 8.99 -14.14 -28.50
CA MET A 951 8.64 -13.82 -29.89
C MET A 951 7.18 -13.32 -30.00
N LEU A 952 6.24 -13.96 -29.31
CA LEU A 952 4.83 -13.58 -29.24
C LEU A 952 4.63 -12.18 -28.63
N LEU A 953 5.23 -11.92 -27.46
CA LEU A 953 5.13 -10.65 -26.75
C LEU A 953 5.75 -9.50 -27.57
N LYS A 954 6.93 -9.73 -28.16
CA LYS A 954 7.59 -8.75 -29.02
C LYS A 954 6.76 -8.47 -30.27
N ALA A 955 6.30 -9.50 -30.97
CA ALA A 955 5.47 -9.34 -32.16
C ALA A 955 4.15 -8.61 -31.86
N LYS A 956 3.57 -8.79 -30.67
CA LYS A 956 2.41 -8.02 -30.21
C LYS A 956 2.73 -6.52 -30.11
N SER A 957 3.85 -6.17 -29.48
CA SER A 957 4.29 -4.76 -29.32
C SER A 957 4.62 -4.10 -30.67
N ASP A 958 5.37 -4.81 -31.51
CA ASP A 958 5.72 -4.36 -32.87
C ASP A 958 4.46 -4.16 -33.74
N LEU A 959 3.46 -5.05 -33.62
CA LEU A 959 2.18 -4.96 -34.33
C LEU A 959 1.31 -3.78 -33.87
N VAL A 960 1.16 -3.56 -32.56
CA VAL A 960 0.44 -2.39 -32.01
C VAL A 960 1.12 -1.08 -32.42
N THR A 961 2.45 -1.05 -32.41
CA THR A 961 3.23 0.09 -32.90
C THR A 961 2.99 0.34 -34.39
N ALA A 962 3.04 -0.71 -35.23
CA ALA A 962 2.83 -0.60 -36.67
C ALA A 962 1.40 -0.15 -37.04
N MET A 963 0.37 -0.64 -36.33
CA MET A 963 -1.01 -0.19 -36.50
C MET A 963 -1.19 1.30 -36.20
N SER A 964 -0.40 1.83 -35.27
CA SER A 964 -0.38 3.25 -34.90
C SER A 964 0.41 4.12 -35.90
N VAL A 965 1.51 3.59 -36.45
CA VAL A 965 2.36 4.27 -37.45
C VAL A 965 1.68 4.37 -38.82
N ARG A 966 0.81 3.41 -39.18
CA ARG A 966 0.02 3.40 -40.44
C ARG A 966 0.86 3.44 -41.74
N GLU A 967 2.12 3.00 -41.70
CA GLU A 967 2.92 2.75 -42.90
C GLU A 967 2.69 1.31 -43.41
N VAL A 968 2.37 1.15 -44.70
CA VAL A 968 2.03 -0.13 -45.34
C VAL A 968 3.15 -1.16 -45.15
N ASP A 969 4.37 -0.87 -45.59
CA ASP A 969 5.52 -1.77 -45.49
C ASP A 969 5.85 -2.20 -44.04
N VAL A 970 5.60 -1.32 -43.06
CA VAL A 970 5.86 -1.59 -41.63
C VAL A 970 4.78 -2.51 -41.07
N LEU A 971 3.51 -2.23 -41.40
CA LEU A 971 2.36 -3.01 -40.97
C LEU A 971 2.34 -4.41 -41.61
N GLU A 972 2.75 -4.54 -42.87
CA GLU A 972 2.88 -5.84 -43.54
C GLU A 972 3.91 -6.74 -42.84
N ARG A 973 5.14 -6.25 -42.60
CA ARG A 973 6.17 -6.99 -41.86
C ARG A 973 5.73 -7.34 -40.43
N ALA A 974 5.01 -6.45 -39.76
CA ALA A 974 4.50 -6.70 -38.41
C ALA A 974 3.38 -7.74 -38.39
N ILE A 975 2.52 -7.78 -39.42
CA ILE A 975 1.52 -8.84 -39.59
C ILE A 975 2.20 -10.18 -39.86
N GLU A 976 3.18 -10.25 -40.76
CA GLU A 976 3.95 -11.48 -41.04
C GLU A 976 4.66 -12.02 -39.79
N ALA A 977 5.35 -11.14 -39.03
CA ALA A 977 6.00 -11.50 -37.78
C ALA A 977 4.97 -11.95 -36.71
N GLY A 978 3.83 -11.28 -36.63
CA GLY A 978 2.72 -11.64 -35.74
C GLY A 978 2.13 -13.01 -36.09
N GLU A 979 1.87 -13.30 -37.37
CA GLU A 979 1.37 -14.61 -37.82
C GLU A 979 2.35 -15.73 -37.51
N ALA A 980 3.65 -15.52 -37.75
CA ALA A 980 4.69 -16.49 -37.39
C ALA A 980 4.80 -16.72 -35.87
N ALA A 981 4.53 -15.69 -35.06
CA ALA A 981 4.60 -15.75 -33.60
C ALA A 981 3.31 -16.27 -32.93
N ASN A 982 2.15 -16.28 -33.60
CA ASN A 982 0.82 -16.53 -33.04
C ASN A 982 0.50 -18.02 -32.76
N TYR A 983 1.45 -18.77 -32.20
CA TYR A 983 1.36 -20.23 -31.98
C TYR A 983 0.19 -20.66 -31.09
N ASN A 984 -0.28 -19.77 -30.20
CA ASN A 984 -1.36 -19.99 -29.24
C ASN A 984 -2.68 -19.29 -29.63
N LYS A 985 -2.75 -18.66 -30.81
CA LYS A 985 -3.89 -17.84 -31.31
C LYS A 985 -4.17 -16.55 -30.51
N SER A 986 -3.32 -16.15 -29.57
CA SER A 986 -3.59 -14.97 -28.71
C SER A 986 -3.42 -13.62 -29.40
N LEU A 987 -2.92 -13.56 -30.63
CA LEU A 987 -2.83 -12.34 -31.45
C LEU A 987 -3.93 -12.29 -32.53
N ASN A 988 -4.90 -13.21 -32.52
CA ASN A 988 -5.96 -13.27 -33.54
C ASN A 988 -6.72 -11.95 -33.72
N LEU A 989 -7.00 -11.25 -32.61
CA LEU A 989 -7.79 -10.02 -32.61
C LEU A 989 -6.95 -8.83 -33.14
N GLU A 990 -5.72 -8.69 -32.65
CA GLU A 990 -4.72 -7.73 -33.13
C GLU A 990 -4.43 -7.92 -34.62
N LEU A 991 -4.17 -9.15 -35.07
CA LEU A 991 -3.89 -9.46 -36.48
C LEU A 991 -5.10 -9.20 -37.39
N ALA A 992 -6.32 -9.50 -36.94
CA ALA A 992 -7.51 -9.18 -37.71
C ALA A 992 -7.72 -7.65 -37.81
N TYR A 993 -7.47 -6.89 -36.74
CA TYR A 993 -7.58 -5.43 -36.77
C TYR A 993 -6.46 -4.80 -37.61
N ALA A 994 -5.24 -5.30 -37.51
CA ALA A 994 -4.10 -4.90 -38.34
C ALA A 994 -4.40 -5.10 -39.83
N LYS A 995 -5.01 -6.23 -40.21
CA LYS A 995 -5.47 -6.48 -41.59
C LYS A 995 -6.56 -5.51 -42.04
N ARG A 996 -7.54 -5.17 -41.18
CA ARG A 996 -8.56 -4.13 -41.43
C ARG A 996 -7.90 -2.76 -41.69
N VAL A 997 -6.87 -2.39 -40.92
CA VAL A 997 -6.10 -1.15 -41.12
C VAL A 997 -5.29 -1.21 -42.43
N LEU A 998 -4.62 -2.33 -42.71
CA LEU A 998 -3.82 -2.52 -43.93
C LEU A 998 -4.68 -2.47 -45.20
N GLU A 999 -5.85 -3.10 -45.22
CA GLU A 999 -6.78 -3.06 -46.35
C GLU A 999 -7.22 -1.61 -46.66
N HIS A 1000 -7.53 -0.84 -45.62
CA HIS A 1000 -7.89 0.57 -45.72
C HIS A 1000 -6.75 1.45 -46.26
N LEU A 1001 -5.52 1.24 -45.78
CA LEU A 1001 -4.32 1.94 -46.27
C LEU A 1001 -4.01 1.57 -47.73
N ARG A 1002 -4.08 0.28 -48.09
CA ARG A 1002 -3.94 -0.19 -49.48
C ARG A 1002 -5.05 0.36 -50.39
N HIS A 1003 -6.27 0.59 -49.89
CA HIS A 1003 -7.33 1.26 -50.65
C HIS A 1003 -6.98 2.73 -50.94
N ILE A 1004 -6.55 3.49 -49.93
CA ILE A 1004 -6.08 4.88 -50.08
C ILE A 1004 -4.92 4.96 -51.09
N GLU A 1005 -3.97 4.03 -51.01
CA GLU A 1005 -2.85 3.96 -51.95
C GLU A 1005 -3.27 3.53 -53.37
N LYS A 1006 -4.24 2.63 -53.51
CA LYS A 1006 -4.80 2.28 -54.82
C LYS A 1006 -5.40 3.51 -55.49
N LEU A 1007 -6.22 4.29 -54.78
CA LEU A 1007 -6.80 5.53 -55.31
C LEU A 1007 -5.72 6.51 -55.79
N ARG A 1008 -4.59 6.60 -55.07
CA ARG A 1008 -3.42 7.38 -55.48
C ARG A 1008 -2.82 6.83 -56.78
N HIS A 1009 -2.61 5.52 -56.88
CA HIS A 1009 -2.04 4.86 -58.06
C HIS A 1009 -2.91 4.95 -59.31
N ASP A 1010 -4.23 4.83 -59.18
CA ASP A 1010 -5.16 4.91 -60.31
C ASP A 1010 -5.00 6.27 -61.05
N ILE A 1011 -4.83 7.38 -60.32
CA ILE A 1011 -4.52 8.71 -60.88
C ILE A 1011 -3.11 8.80 -61.48
N LEU A 1012 -2.11 8.14 -60.87
CA LEU A 1012 -0.75 8.13 -61.39
C LEU A 1012 -0.61 7.30 -62.67
N ASN A 1013 -1.48 6.31 -62.87
CA ASN A 1013 -1.47 5.42 -64.03
C ASN A 1013 -2.26 5.96 -65.24
N LEU A 1014 -3.20 6.91 -65.05
CA LEU A 1014 -3.96 7.56 -66.13
C LEU A 1014 -3.10 7.96 -67.33
N ASP A 1015 -3.54 7.66 -68.55
CA ASP A 1015 -2.79 7.99 -69.76
C ASP A 1015 -2.51 9.49 -69.86
N GLN A 1016 -1.34 9.84 -70.42
CA GLN A 1016 -1.08 11.21 -70.83
C GLN A 1016 -2.07 11.69 -71.91
N LYS A 1017 -2.69 10.76 -72.66
CA LYS A 1017 -3.80 11.01 -73.59
C LYS A 1017 -5.07 11.44 -72.87
N THR A 1018 -5.49 10.71 -71.83
CA THR A 1018 -6.69 10.99 -71.02
C THR A 1018 -6.57 12.32 -70.27
N ILE A 1019 -5.39 12.63 -69.73
CA ILE A 1019 -5.12 13.95 -69.14
C ILE A 1019 -5.13 15.07 -70.21
N ALA A 1020 -4.71 14.78 -71.45
CA ALA A 1020 -4.79 15.72 -72.56
C ALA A 1020 -6.22 15.91 -73.09
N GLU A 1021 -7.05 14.86 -73.11
CA GLU A 1021 -8.50 14.92 -73.41
C GLU A 1021 -9.20 15.87 -72.45
N ILE A 1022 -9.10 15.61 -71.13
CA ILE A 1022 -9.67 16.49 -70.11
C ILE A 1022 -9.15 17.93 -70.27
N ARG A 1023 -7.86 18.12 -70.57
CA ARG A 1023 -7.30 19.48 -70.79
C ARG A 1023 -7.80 20.14 -72.08
N SER A 1024 -8.22 19.38 -73.09
CA SER A 1024 -8.59 19.86 -74.43
C SER A 1024 -9.95 20.54 -74.53
N TYR A 1025 -10.86 20.30 -73.56
CA TYR A 1025 -12.18 20.93 -73.54
C TYR A 1025 -12.07 22.46 -73.61
N SER A 1026 -12.53 23.05 -74.71
CA SER A 1026 -12.57 24.52 -74.87
C SER A 1026 -13.67 25.17 -74.02
N ASN A 1027 -14.75 24.41 -73.77
CA ASN A 1027 -15.75 24.66 -72.75
C ASN A 1027 -16.06 23.31 -72.10
N PRO A 1028 -15.78 23.10 -70.81
CA PRO A 1028 -15.93 21.81 -70.16
C PRO A 1028 -17.41 21.51 -69.86
N PRO A 1029 -17.81 20.24 -69.79
CA PRO A 1029 -18.99 19.84 -69.04
C PRO A 1029 -18.83 20.25 -67.57
N ASP A 1030 -19.90 20.73 -66.93
CA ASP A 1030 -19.84 21.25 -65.55
C ASP A 1030 -19.28 20.22 -64.56
N ALA A 1031 -19.73 18.96 -64.66
CA ALA A 1031 -19.21 17.83 -63.87
C ALA A 1031 -17.68 17.69 -63.95
N VAL A 1032 -17.09 17.85 -65.14
CA VAL A 1032 -15.63 17.77 -65.34
C VAL A 1032 -14.92 18.97 -64.69
N HIS A 1033 -15.48 20.18 -64.80
CA HIS A 1033 -14.90 21.36 -64.15
C HIS A 1033 -14.99 21.24 -62.63
N GLN A 1034 -16.17 20.94 -62.06
CA GLN A 1034 -16.35 20.84 -60.60
C GLN A 1034 -15.47 19.76 -59.97
N VAL A 1035 -15.34 18.58 -60.60
CA VAL A 1035 -14.48 17.49 -60.09
C VAL A 1035 -13.00 17.85 -60.14
N MET A 1036 -12.53 18.46 -61.23
CA MET A 1036 -11.14 18.92 -61.30
C MET A 1036 -10.87 20.09 -60.33
N ALA A 1037 -11.84 20.99 -60.13
CA ALA A 1037 -11.75 22.08 -59.16
C ALA A 1037 -11.67 21.56 -57.71
N ALA A 1038 -12.55 20.62 -57.33
CA ALA A 1038 -12.50 19.94 -56.03
C ALA A 1038 -11.17 19.18 -55.84
N SER A 1039 -10.69 18.47 -56.86
CA SER A 1039 -9.40 17.75 -56.81
C SER A 1039 -8.23 18.72 -56.58
N TYR A 1040 -8.20 19.86 -57.26
CA TYR A 1040 -7.16 20.87 -57.04
C TYR A 1040 -7.29 21.61 -55.70
N LEU A 1041 -8.52 21.80 -55.19
CA LEU A 1041 -8.80 22.36 -53.86
C LEU A 1041 -8.22 21.44 -52.76
N LEU A 1042 -8.42 20.12 -52.86
CA LEU A 1042 -7.76 19.13 -51.99
C LEU A 1042 -6.23 19.19 -52.09
N LEU A 1043 -5.69 19.39 -53.29
CA LEU A 1043 -4.24 19.61 -53.54
C LEU A 1043 -3.72 21.01 -53.13
N GLY A 1044 -4.50 21.78 -52.35
CA GLY A 1044 -4.07 23.02 -51.70
C GLY A 1044 -4.14 24.29 -52.54
N LEU A 1045 -4.89 24.29 -53.66
CA LEU A 1045 -5.24 25.53 -54.37
C LEU A 1045 -6.44 26.22 -53.71
N THR A 1046 -6.62 27.52 -53.93
CA THR A 1046 -7.81 28.26 -53.45
C THR A 1046 -8.98 28.18 -54.43
N GLU A 1047 -10.22 28.37 -53.95
CA GLU A 1047 -11.42 28.35 -54.81
C GLU A 1047 -11.32 29.38 -55.96
N ASP A 1048 -10.78 30.57 -55.70
CA ASP A 1048 -10.53 31.60 -56.72
C ASP A 1048 -9.56 31.15 -57.83
N GLN A 1049 -8.60 30.28 -57.53
CA GLN A 1049 -7.64 29.76 -58.51
C GLN A 1049 -8.25 28.69 -59.42
N VAL A 1050 -9.26 27.94 -58.94
CA VAL A 1050 -9.93 26.87 -59.71
C VAL A 1050 -11.27 27.31 -60.32
N LYS A 1051 -11.77 28.50 -59.94
CA LYS A 1051 -13.00 29.12 -60.43
C LYS A 1051 -13.11 29.19 -61.95
N GLU A 1052 -12.03 29.57 -62.63
CA GLU A 1052 -12.01 29.62 -64.10
C GLU A 1052 -11.38 28.37 -64.70
N TRP A 1053 -12.07 27.75 -65.66
CA TRP A 1053 -11.58 26.58 -66.36
C TRP A 1053 -10.21 26.81 -67.04
N ARG A 1054 -9.96 28.01 -67.57
CA ARG A 1054 -8.66 28.39 -68.15
C ARG A 1054 -7.51 28.26 -67.14
N SER A 1055 -7.76 28.59 -65.88
CA SER A 1055 -6.80 28.42 -64.78
C SER A 1055 -6.58 26.93 -64.48
N VAL A 1056 -7.65 26.13 -64.43
CA VAL A 1056 -7.57 24.67 -64.27
C VAL A 1056 -6.76 24.03 -65.42
N GLN A 1057 -7.03 24.39 -66.69
CA GLN A 1057 -6.25 23.96 -67.86
C GLN A 1057 -4.77 24.38 -67.81
N ALA A 1058 -4.47 25.53 -67.20
CA ALA A 1058 -3.10 25.99 -66.98
C ALA A 1058 -2.39 25.16 -65.91
N PHE A 1059 -3.06 24.85 -64.79
CA PHE A 1059 -2.53 23.96 -63.74
C PHE A 1059 -2.34 22.52 -64.24
N MET A 1060 -3.25 22.01 -65.08
CA MET A 1060 -3.08 20.71 -65.76
C MET A 1060 -1.94 20.72 -66.77
N GLY A 1061 -1.58 21.90 -67.29
CA GLY A 1061 -0.46 22.08 -68.21
C GLY A 1061 0.92 22.18 -67.57
N LYS A 1062 1.01 22.27 -66.24
CA LYS A 1062 2.30 22.43 -65.55
C LYS A 1062 3.11 21.13 -65.56
N THR A 1063 4.42 21.26 -65.71
CA THR A 1063 5.38 20.14 -65.76
C THR A 1063 6.29 20.11 -64.52
N GLY A 1064 7.10 19.06 -64.39
CA GLY A 1064 8.09 18.96 -63.31
C GLY A 1064 7.46 18.99 -61.91
N ARG A 1065 8.01 19.84 -61.03
CA ARG A 1065 7.59 19.98 -59.62
C ARG A 1065 6.11 20.39 -59.43
N GLU A 1066 5.54 21.11 -60.38
CA GLU A 1066 4.15 21.61 -60.27
C GLU A 1066 3.10 20.73 -60.96
N SER A 1067 3.52 19.64 -61.63
CA SER A 1067 2.61 18.79 -62.41
C SER A 1067 1.57 18.06 -61.55
N LEU A 1068 0.36 17.87 -62.10
CA LEU A 1068 -0.78 17.25 -61.42
C LEU A 1068 -0.45 15.87 -60.82
N LYS A 1069 0.11 14.95 -61.62
CA LYS A 1069 0.54 13.63 -61.14
C LYS A 1069 1.54 13.74 -59.98
N ARG A 1070 2.48 14.69 -60.02
CA ARG A 1070 3.42 14.89 -58.93
C ARG A 1070 2.77 15.46 -57.66
N LYS A 1071 1.81 16.39 -57.80
CA LYS A 1071 1.02 16.86 -56.65
C LYS A 1071 0.24 15.74 -55.97
N VAL A 1072 -0.39 14.85 -56.74
CA VAL A 1072 -1.09 13.67 -56.21
C VAL A 1072 -0.13 12.63 -55.62
N SER A 1073 1.02 12.39 -56.27
CA SER A 1073 2.08 11.50 -55.77
C SER A 1073 2.63 11.95 -54.40
N GLN A 1074 2.74 13.26 -54.19
CA GLN A 1074 3.25 13.89 -52.96
C GLN A 1074 2.13 14.38 -52.01
N PHE A 1075 0.86 14.02 -52.27
CA PHE A 1075 -0.27 14.42 -51.43
C PHE A 1075 -0.26 13.63 -50.12
N ASN A 1076 -0.40 14.32 -48.99
CA ASN A 1076 -0.57 13.71 -47.69
C ASN A 1076 -1.88 14.20 -47.04
N VAL A 1077 -2.82 13.28 -46.87
CA VAL A 1077 -4.16 13.50 -46.30
C VAL A 1077 -4.15 13.90 -44.82
N GLU A 1078 -3.08 13.61 -44.07
CA GLU A 1078 -2.85 14.12 -42.71
C GLU A 1078 -2.72 15.65 -42.64
N LYS A 1079 -2.39 16.29 -43.77
CA LYS A 1079 -2.18 17.74 -43.87
C LYS A 1079 -3.35 18.43 -44.56
N LEU A 1080 -4.41 17.69 -44.90
CA LEU A 1080 -5.65 18.24 -45.43
C LEU A 1080 -6.50 18.80 -44.29
N ALA A 1081 -6.86 20.09 -44.40
CA ALA A 1081 -7.75 20.73 -43.46
C ALA A 1081 -9.22 20.36 -43.74
N VAL A 1082 -9.99 20.08 -42.69
CA VAL A 1082 -11.35 19.52 -42.80
C VAL A 1082 -12.35 20.50 -43.42
N ASP A 1083 -12.13 21.81 -43.27
CA ASP A 1083 -12.90 22.86 -43.95
C ASP A 1083 -12.73 22.82 -45.48
N VAL A 1084 -11.55 22.40 -45.95
CA VAL A 1084 -11.23 22.17 -47.37
C VAL A 1084 -11.86 20.86 -47.86
N ALA A 1085 -11.77 19.78 -47.07
CA ALA A 1085 -12.38 18.49 -47.39
C ALA A 1085 -13.91 18.60 -47.53
N LEU A 1086 -14.57 19.24 -46.56
CA LEU A 1086 -16.02 19.51 -46.61
C LEU A 1086 -16.39 20.43 -47.78
N ARG A 1087 -15.58 21.44 -48.11
CA ARG A 1087 -15.84 22.31 -49.28
C ARG A 1087 -15.71 21.55 -50.61
N ALA A 1088 -14.73 20.66 -50.74
CA ALA A 1088 -14.61 19.77 -51.90
C ALA A 1088 -15.82 18.81 -51.99
N LYS A 1089 -16.31 18.29 -50.85
CA LYS A 1089 -17.53 17.47 -50.76
C LYS A 1089 -18.78 18.21 -51.25
N GLU A 1090 -18.98 19.46 -50.86
CA GLU A 1090 -20.09 20.30 -51.35
C GLU A 1090 -20.05 20.52 -52.87
N ILE A 1091 -18.86 20.71 -53.45
CA ILE A 1091 -18.67 20.91 -54.89
C ILE A 1091 -19.00 19.62 -55.66
N MET A 1092 -18.59 18.47 -55.14
CA MET A 1092 -18.79 17.16 -55.78
C MET A 1092 -20.20 16.61 -55.61
N ALA A 1093 -20.89 16.90 -54.50
CA ALA A 1093 -22.22 16.36 -54.17
C ALA A 1093 -23.36 16.76 -55.13
N ARG A 1094 -23.06 17.51 -56.20
CA ARG A 1094 -23.97 17.85 -57.30
C ARG A 1094 -24.06 16.78 -58.40
N PHE A 1095 -23.20 15.76 -58.37
CA PHE A 1095 -23.10 14.73 -59.41
C PHE A 1095 -22.90 13.34 -58.79
N SER A 1096 -23.40 12.29 -59.44
CA SER A 1096 -22.99 10.92 -59.16
C SER A 1096 -21.65 10.58 -59.84
N LYS A 1097 -21.02 9.50 -59.39
CA LYS A 1097 -19.80 8.96 -60.03
C LYS A 1097 -20.08 8.56 -61.49
N GLU A 1098 -21.27 8.01 -61.74
CA GLU A 1098 -21.73 7.51 -63.02
C GLU A 1098 -22.00 8.68 -64.00
N GLU A 1099 -22.63 9.77 -63.54
CA GLU A 1099 -22.82 11.00 -64.32
C GLU A 1099 -21.49 11.66 -64.74
N VAL A 1100 -20.46 11.58 -63.89
CA VAL A 1100 -19.10 12.05 -64.26
C VAL A 1100 -18.46 11.10 -65.27
N HIS A 1101 -18.64 9.78 -65.11
CA HIS A 1101 -18.03 8.75 -65.95
C HIS A 1101 -18.55 8.77 -67.39
N ASP A 1102 -19.86 8.89 -67.58
CA ASP A 1102 -20.50 8.94 -68.91
C ASP A 1102 -20.10 10.19 -69.71
N VAL A 1103 -19.51 11.19 -69.03
CA VAL A 1103 -19.04 12.45 -69.61
C VAL A 1103 -17.52 12.46 -69.84
N SER A 1104 -16.73 11.94 -68.89
CA SER A 1104 -15.30 11.63 -69.08
C SER A 1104 -14.84 10.61 -68.03
N ALA A 1105 -14.48 9.42 -68.48
CA ALA A 1105 -13.98 8.34 -67.61
C ALA A 1105 -12.73 8.76 -66.80
N GLY A 1106 -11.87 9.61 -67.37
CA GLY A 1106 -10.71 10.16 -66.67
C GLY A 1106 -11.09 11.13 -65.56
N ALA A 1107 -12.13 11.96 -65.76
CA ALA A 1107 -12.67 12.81 -64.70
C ALA A 1107 -13.30 11.96 -63.57
N ALA A 1108 -13.94 10.84 -63.89
CA ALA A 1108 -14.48 9.92 -62.88
C ALA A 1108 -13.39 9.29 -62.00
N THR A 1109 -12.17 9.06 -62.53
CA THR A 1109 -11.05 8.62 -61.68
C THR A 1109 -10.70 9.70 -60.64
N PHE A 1110 -10.67 10.98 -61.04
CA PHE A 1110 -10.47 12.10 -60.11
C PHE A 1110 -11.62 12.24 -59.10
N TYR A 1111 -12.87 12.00 -59.50
CA TYR A 1111 -14.02 11.97 -58.57
C TYR A 1111 -13.81 10.91 -57.47
N VAL A 1112 -13.49 9.67 -57.85
CA VAL A 1112 -13.33 8.57 -56.87
C VAL A 1112 -12.11 8.79 -55.97
N TRP A 1113 -11.00 9.32 -56.51
CA TRP A 1113 -9.84 9.71 -55.70
C TRP A 1113 -10.20 10.79 -54.67
N ALA A 1114 -10.82 11.89 -55.13
CA ALA A 1114 -11.21 13.00 -54.27
C ALA A 1114 -12.20 12.57 -53.17
N GLN A 1115 -13.19 11.74 -53.51
CA GLN A 1115 -14.15 11.19 -52.56
C GLN A 1115 -13.47 10.35 -51.47
N GLY A 1116 -12.48 9.53 -51.82
CA GLY A 1116 -11.72 8.74 -50.85
C GLY A 1116 -10.83 9.60 -49.94
N MET A 1117 -10.19 10.65 -50.48
CA MET A 1117 -9.37 11.57 -49.67
C MET A 1117 -10.23 12.37 -48.69
N ILE A 1118 -11.45 12.75 -49.10
CA ILE A 1118 -12.46 13.36 -48.23
C ILE A 1118 -12.87 12.38 -47.12
N ALA A 1119 -13.20 11.13 -47.47
CA ALA A 1119 -13.67 10.14 -46.50
C ALA A 1119 -12.63 9.79 -45.42
N GLU A 1120 -11.34 9.69 -45.76
CA GLU A 1120 -10.26 9.49 -44.78
C GLU A 1120 -10.07 10.73 -43.88
N CYS A 1121 -10.18 11.93 -44.44
CA CYS A 1121 -10.11 13.18 -43.68
C CYS A 1121 -11.29 13.32 -42.70
N GLU A 1122 -12.50 12.99 -43.15
CA GLU A 1122 -13.71 12.97 -42.32
C GLU A 1122 -13.62 11.90 -41.21
N SER A 1123 -13.22 10.67 -41.54
CA SER A 1123 -13.06 9.59 -40.56
C SER A 1123 -12.09 10.01 -39.45
N ARG A 1124 -10.87 10.42 -39.82
CA ARG A 1124 -9.82 10.77 -38.86
C ARG A 1124 -10.15 12.00 -38.03
N PHE A 1125 -10.87 12.97 -38.58
CA PHE A 1125 -11.38 14.09 -37.79
C PHE A 1125 -12.34 13.59 -36.72
N THR A 1126 -13.30 12.71 -37.05
CA THR A 1126 -14.22 12.14 -36.06
C THR A 1126 -13.51 11.24 -35.04
N GLU A 1127 -12.49 10.48 -35.43
CA GLU A 1127 -11.66 9.70 -34.50
C GLU A 1127 -10.84 10.58 -33.55
N SER A 1128 -10.48 11.79 -33.97
CA SER A 1128 -9.83 12.83 -33.15
C SER A 1128 -10.82 13.65 -32.30
N GLY A 1129 -12.08 13.22 -32.16
CA GLY A 1129 -13.12 13.96 -31.44
C GLY A 1129 -13.66 15.20 -32.19
N GLY A 1130 -13.29 15.38 -33.45
CA GLY A 1130 -13.80 16.46 -34.31
C GLY A 1130 -15.21 16.20 -34.81
N ASP A 1131 -15.99 17.26 -34.99
CA ASP A 1131 -17.38 17.19 -35.48
C ASP A 1131 -17.57 18.05 -36.74
N LEU A 1132 -17.84 17.35 -37.84
CA LEU A 1132 -18.04 17.88 -39.18
C LEU A 1132 -19.19 18.89 -39.26
N SER A 1133 -20.18 18.83 -38.35
CA SER A 1133 -21.27 19.80 -38.31
C SER A 1133 -20.86 21.18 -37.75
N THR A 1134 -19.76 21.25 -37.00
CA THR A 1134 -19.22 22.50 -36.45
C THR A 1134 -18.13 23.13 -37.31
N VAL A 1135 -17.51 22.36 -38.22
CA VAL A 1135 -16.57 22.89 -39.21
C VAL A 1135 -17.37 23.49 -40.37
N ARG A 1136 -17.39 24.82 -40.47
CA ARG A 1136 -17.95 25.48 -41.66
C ARG A 1136 -17.05 25.17 -42.87
N PRO A 1137 -17.60 24.70 -44.00
CA PRO A 1137 -16.85 24.57 -45.25
C PRO A 1137 -16.17 25.89 -45.62
N LYS A 1138 -14.99 25.82 -46.24
CA LYS A 1138 -14.14 26.99 -46.52
C LYS A 1138 -14.73 27.90 -47.60
N THR A 1139 -15.71 28.72 -47.25
CA THR A 1139 -16.40 29.64 -48.17
C THR A 1139 -15.46 30.67 -48.78
N ALA A 1140 -15.56 30.89 -50.09
CA ALA A 1140 -15.00 32.07 -50.74
C ALA A 1140 -15.44 33.38 -50.04
N ARG A 1141 -14.58 34.41 -50.06
CA ARG A 1141 -14.88 35.75 -49.49
C ARG A 1141 -15.81 36.54 -50.43
N GLY A 1142 -17.06 36.11 -50.52
CA GLY A 1142 -18.09 36.71 -51.38
C GLY A 1142 -19.01 35.65 -51.98
N LYS A 1143 -20.16 36.10 -52.53
CA LYS A 1143 -21.23 35.27 -53.13
C LYS A 1143 -20.68 34.10 -53.96
N SER A 1144 -21.30 32.92 -53.83
CA SER A 1144 -20.88 31.67 -54.48
C SER A 1144 -20.43 31.88 -55.93
N ALA A 1145 -19.20 31.48 -56.23
CA ALA A 1145 -18.62 31.55 -57.56
C ALA A 1145 -19.31 30.61 -58.55
N PHE A 1146 -19.88 29.52 -58.06
CA PHE A 1146 -20.55 28.48 -58.82
C PHE A 1146 -22.05 28.54 -58.55
N GLY A 1147 -22.82 28.80 -59.60
CA GLY A 1147 -24.23 29.20 -59.50
C GLY A 1147 -25.11 28.22 -58.71
N GLU A 1148 -26.05 28.78 -57.97
CA GLU A 1148 -27.09 28.01 -57.28
C GLU A 1148 -28.23 27.68 -58.26
N ARG A 1149 -28.42 26.38 -58.50
CA ARG A 1149 -29.73 25.83 -58.83
C ARG A 1149 -30.08 24.85 -57.71
N LYS A 1150 -31.30 24.91 -57.19
CA LYS A 1150 -31.78 23.92 -56.24
C LYS A 1150 -31.74 22.53 -56.88
N PRO A 1151 -31.44 21.46 -56.13
CA PRO A 1151 -31.72 20.10 -56.57
C PRO A 1151 -33.19 19.99 -57.01
N LYS A 1152 -33.46 19.16 -58.02
CA LYS A 1152 -34.84 18.71 -58.26
C LYS A 1152 -35.15 17.60 -57.27
N ASP A 1153 -36.34 17.65 -56.68
CA ASP A 1153 -36.85 16.55 -55.87
C ASP A 1153 -36.96 15.28 -56.73
N GLN A 1154 -36.28 14.22 -56.32
CA GLN A 1154 -36.59 12.84 -56.73
C GLN A 1154 -36.88 12.03 -55.47
N PRO A 1155 -37.92 11.16 -55.49
CA PRO A 1155 -38.35 10.45 -54.30
C PRO A 1155 -37.35 9.36 -53.92
N THR A 1156 -36.94 9.32 -52.66
CA THR A 1156 -36.14 8.24 -52.08
C THR A 1156 -36.95 6.94 -52.05
N GLN A 1157 -36.79 6.07 -53.04
CA GLN A 1157 -37.12 4.65 -52.86
C GLN A 1157 -36.10 4.04 -51.89
N GLY A 1158 -36.52 3.79 -50.66
CA GLY A 1158 -35.69 3.08 -49.69
C GLY A 1158 -35.48 1.63 -50.12
N TRP A 1159 -34.23 1.18 -50.08
CA TRP A 1159 -33.86 -0.23 -50.05
C TRP A 1159 -33.21 -0.54 -48.69
N ALA A 1160 -33.37 -1.78 -48.24
CA ALA A 1160 -32.99 -2.26 -46.91
C ALA A 1160 -31.56 -2.85 -46.87
#